data_AF-A0A179CYE4-F1
#
_entry.id   AF-A0A179CYE4-F1
#
_cell.length_a   1.000
_cell.length_b   1.000
_cell.length_c   1.000
_cell.angle_alpha   90.00
_cell.angle_beta   90.00
_cell.angle_gamma   90.00
#
_symmetry.space_group_name_H-M   'P 1'
#
loop_
_entity.id
_entity.type
_entity.pdbx_description
1 polymer ?
#
loop_
_entity_poly.entity_id
_entity_poly.type
_entity_poly.pdbx_seq_one_letter_code
_entity_poly.pdbx_strand_id
1 'polypeptide(L)'
;MSELTTDMVWLVNKEITLADGRKVTALVPQVYLVARNSDITSRGAVISANQIIGSADRVENSGVIAGLDLTRLHSNQLENRGAVLGKNVDLSAQQTLINLGGTIGAVDFLSLYGGKGVEIASTLSHSENTENSFIRTQLDRLASVKVTGDNGRLNIQSENDVTVKAASLNSAGSINIGAEKSLNITTLKTQNREHYNGNADNYYRLDQTQEVGNRISAKGNIRAVSGGDMVVRQSDISSESGEVLLGSRQGDVRIETGRAEERLETARKSTSRGMFSKTTDTSRYAHHIDNAVVSRVDGLDVNIIAQQGNVSLIGTQATAKQDINVTAGKSVLLDVAVNYSESESFHESKKSGITASVSKGMASIGYARNKSQIDDDNQHTSVVTSILNAATGDLNIVALEGDVTANAAQLQSGNDMHVQGKNVYLNALTENESRHVSQYARNAGIGVNMAYNPKQVFKDNFGEQANQGSAVGIVGKIFTTAEATAKTTNQVFTPGGVYGHSQRSRLEKEGTQSNAVVSTVDAGGNLSIIATQGDIQSQGAQFSAKGNGEFWAQENVNLDVAVSTSGQNSQEKRKGAAFNLGKGSAGVYAEHALGDGESRTEQASVLSFGGNLSLHAEKGNVTLKGTQAVAEGNVSVNAGKDVRITTATTRTATDENQSRHGIGEAVISETERFNGYHRQLSSENGEQVSHQQALIASLNDSVSINAGNQMHSTSGQILAKNRIDVSAEEVTFDTAHNIGNSQSHSSDLKIGQFARVSSPIIDLIQTVEQAVNNKAASDRVKAAQTLGAAAKAYSTAADLANGGALFRVETGSGFSHSRERNEISSRESVGNQLNAQHINITSRSGDITATHTAFTSKDVEGNRLKDSSITFDSAKDLNLNAGQSEYQMQGKQQSSGVEIGTGVAVGAQTGWYVYAQAGFSNGKQSEHHLTHQNSQIDTETLTINTQGNATLKGATAKANRINAEIKGDLTIESLQDIHQSESNSAGFGGRLQGAIGSAWGGSAYGNLARGEANRKQVTQQSGLFAEEGGYHINANNVELIGAAIASSNPENSELATNKLSFRDIENQSRSEALSAGVSASVSLNKAAD
;
A
#
# COMPACT_ATOMS: atom_id res chain seq x y z
N MET A 1 32.66 23.45 -20.18
CA MET A 1 33.41 24.45 -20.97
C MET A 1 33.14 24.15 -22.44
N SER A 2 32.68 25.13 -23.23
CA SER A 2 32.48 24.96 -24.67
C SER A 2 33.83 24.91 -25.40
N GLU A 3 34.03 23.97 -26.32
CA GLU A 3 35.23 23.91 -27.16
C GLU A 3 35.32 25.12 -28.12
N LEU A 4 36.54 25.57 -28.41
CA LEU A 4 36.81 26.61 -29.41
C LEU A 4 36.37 26.14 -30.81
N THR A 5 35.60 26.95 -31.53
CA THR A 5 35.06 26.60 -32.86
C THR A 5 35.89 27.14 -34.04
N THR A 6 36.80 28.09 -33.82
CA THR A 6 37.72 28.65 -34.84
C THR A 6 39.08 29.02 -34.23
N ASP A 7 40.15 28.91 -35.04
CA ASP A 7 41.51 29.23 -34.60
C ASP A 7 41.59 30.72 -34.24
N MET A 8 42.13 31.07 -33.07
CA MET A 8 42.24 32.46 -32.65
C MET A 8 43.63 32.82 -32.14
N VAL A 9 44.04 34.06 -32.37
CA VAL A 9 45.23 34.63 -31.77
C VAL A 9 44.78 35.62 -30.71
N TRP A 10 45.16 35.37 -29.46
CA TRP A 10 44.84 36.24 -28.33
C TRP A 10 46.13 36.78 -27.72
N LEU A 11 46.17 38.09 -27.46
CA LEU A 11 47.31 38.71 -26.78
C LEU A 11 47.18 38.47 -25.28
N VAL A 12 48.08 37.68 -24.71
CA VAL A 12 48.10 37.38 -23.27
C VAL A 12 49.30 38.03 -22.59
N ASN A 13 49.09 38.51 -21.38
CA ASN A 13 50.14 39.11 -20.57
C ASN A 13 51.13 38.01 -20.13
N LYS A 14 52.38 38.12 -20.54
CA LYS A 14 53.46 37.21 -20.14
C LYS A 14 54.65 38.01 -19.62
N GLU A 15 55.18 37.60 -18.48
CA GLU A 15 56.34 38.21 -17.84
C GLU A 15 57.61 37.73 -18.55
N ILE A 16 58.40 38.64 -19.11
CA ILE A 16 59.63 38.36 -19.86
C ILE A 16 60.80 39.03 -19.16
N THR A 17 61.87 38.28 -18.92
CA THR A 17 63.12 38.81 -18.37
C THR A 17 64.02 39.29 -19.51
N LEU A 18 64.39 40.57 -19.50
CA LEU A 18 65.33 41.18 -20.45
C LEU A 18 66.78 40.76 -20.11
N ALA A 19 67.68 40.94 -21.07
CA ALA A 19 69.08 40.50 -20.95
C ALA A 19 69.86 41.12 -19.76
N ASP A 20 69.35 42.21 -19.18
CA ASP A 20 69.90 42.87 -17.99
C ASP A 20 69.26 42.42 -16.66
N GLY A 21 68.40 41.39 -16.70
CA GLY A 21 67.72 40.82 -15.54
C GLY A 21 66.40 41.50 -15.15
N ARG A 22 66.01 42.61 -15.81
CA ARG A 22 64.72 43.27 -15.55
C ARG A 22 63.56 42.45 -16.12
N LYS A 23 62.51 42.23 -15.33
CA LYS A 23 61.28 41.55 -15.76
C LYS A 23 60.23 42.57 -16.16
N VAL A 24 59.68 42.42 -17.37
CA VAL A 24 58.63 43.28 -17.92
C VAL A 24 57.48 42.42 -18.40
N THR A 25 56.24 42.86 -18.17
CA THR A 25 55.07 42.17 -18.70
C THR A 25 54.79 42.67 -20.12
N ALA A 26 54.80 41.75 -21.08
CA ALA A 26 54.50 42.05 -22.47
C ALA A 26 53.26 41.27 -22.93
N LEU A 27 52.45 41.91 -23.76
CA LEU A 27 51.38 41.23 -24.48
C LEU A 27 52.00 40.40 -25.60
N VAL A 28 52.00 39.09 -25.42
CA VAL A 28 52.50 38.16 -26.44
C VAL A 28 51.33 37.53 -27.18
N PRO A 29 51.36 37.48 -28.52
CA PRO A 29 50.36 36.77 -29.28
C PRO A 29 50.49 35.28 -28.99
N GLN A 30 49.48 34.73 -28.33
CA GLN A 30 49.34 33.31 -28.08
C GLN A 30 48.26 32.77 -29.00
N VAL A 31 48.65 31.80 -29.81
CA VAL A 31 47.75 31.13 -30.73
C VAL A 31 47.01 30.05 -29.96
N TYR A 32 45.69 30.15 -29.94
CA TYR A 32 44.78 29.11 -29.47
C TYR A 32 44.20 28.44 -30.70
N LEU A 33 44.79 27.29 -31.06
CA LEU A 33 44.32 26.47 -32.15
C LEU A 33 43.09 25.69 -31.69
N VAL A 34 42.08 25.59 -32.57
CA VAL A 34 41.04 24.57 -32.43
C VAL A 34 41.75 23.23 -32.49
N ALA A 35 41.47 22.36 -31.52
CA ALA A 35 41.87 20.97 -31.61
C ALA A 35 41.15 20.35 -32.83
N ARG A 36 41.79 20.38 -34.00
CA ARG A 36 41.35 19.59 -35.16
C ARG A 36 41.70 18.16 -34.79
N ASN A 37 40.70 17.40 -34.33
CA ASN A 37 40.83 16.06 -33.79
C ASN A 37 41.55 15.08 -34.74
N SER A 38 42.89 15.09 -34.69
CA SER A 38 43.70 13.89 -34.80
C SER A 38 44.35 13.70 -33.43
N ASP A 39 43.64 13.05 -32.51
CA ASP A 39 44.26 12.43 -31.34
C ASP A 39 45.17 11.31 -31.85
N ILE A 40 46.35 11.70 -32.34
CA ILE A 40 47.41 10.78 -32.69
C ILE A 40 47.95 10.26 -31.37
N THR A 41 47.43 9.12 -30.92
CA THR A 41 48.06 8.41 -29.80
C THR A 41 49.53 8.16 -30.15
N SER A 42 50.43 8.31 -29.18
CA SER A 42 51.88 8.17 -29.37
C SER A 42 52.35 6.74 -29.67
N ARG A 43 51.46 5.82 -30.07
CA ARG A 43 51.71 4.37 -30.23
C ARG A 43 51.21 3.73 -31.54
N GLY A 44 50.65 4.49 -32.50
CA GLY A 44 50.10 3.92 -33.76
C GLY A 44 50.66 4.53 -35.05
N ALA A 45 50.69 3.75 -36.14
CA ALA A 45 50.99 4.24 -37.49
C ALA A 45 49.80 5.03 -38.07
N VAL A 46 50.08 6.07 -38.87
CA VAL A 46 49.06 6.94 -39.46
C VAL A 46 49.09 6.83 -40.99
N ILE A 47 47.94 6.58 -41.60
CA ILE A 47 47.68 6.76 -43.03
C ILE A 47 46.85 8.03 -43.17
N SER A 48 47.41 9.07 -43.79
CA SER A 48 46.70 10.34 -43.99
C SER A 48 46.83 10.85 -45.42
N ALA A 49 45.73 11.37 -45.96
CA ALA A 49 45.66 12.00 -47.27
C ALA A 49 44.47 13.00 -47.30
N ASN A 50 44.35 13.78 -48.37
CA ASN A 50 43.11 14.54 -48.59
C ASN A 50 41.92 13.60 -48.83
N GLN A 51 42.14 12.58 -49.67
CA GLN A 51 41.19 11.51 -49.92
C GLN A 51 41.91 10.17 -49.83
N ILE A 52 41.33 9.22 -49.09
CA ILE A 52 41.77 7.83 -49.01
C ILE A 52 40.68 7.00 -49.69
N ILE A 53 41.01 6.36 -50.80
CA ILE A 53 40.10 5.47 -51.54
C ILE A 53 40.85 4.16 -51.73
N GLY A 54 40.32 3.07 -51.17
CA GLY A 54 40.98 1.78 -51.21
C GLY A 54 39.99 0.64 -51.39
N SER A 55 40.42 -0.39 -52.14
CA SER A 55 39.77 -1.69 -52.12
C SER A 55 40.76 -2.80 -51.84
N ALA A 56 40.41 -3.70 -50.94
CA ALA A 56 41.24 -4.84 -50.52
C ALA A 56 40.36 -6.03 -50.16
N ASP A 57 40.89 -7.25 -50.15
CA ASP A 57 40.12 -8.39 -49.63
C ASP A 57 39.84 -8.22 -48.12
N ARG A 58 40.87 -7.92 -47.33
CA ARG A 58 40.75 -7.66 -45.89
C ARG A 58 41.37 -6.32 -45.50
N VAL A 59 40.66 -5.57 -44.65
CA VAL A 59 41.15 -4.34 -44.02
C VAL A 59 41.14 -4.53 -42.52
N GLU A 60 42.32 -4.49 -41.88
CA GLU A 60 42.49 -4.52 -40.44
C GLU A 60 43.19 -3.23 -40.00
N ASN A 61 42.48 -2.35 -39.28
CA ASN A 61 43.04 -1.10 -38.79
C ASN A 61 43.25 -1.16 -37.28
N SER A 62 44.49 -0.98 -36.82
CA SER A 62 44.84 -0.80 -35.41
C SER A 62 45.51 0.57 -35.13
N GLY A 63 45.75 1.36 -36.18
CA GLY A 63 46.35 2.70 -36.14
C GLY A 63 45.33 3.79 -36.44
N VAL A 64 45.73 4.83 -37.18
CA VAL A 64 44.84 5.92 -37.60
C VAL A 64 44.78 5.99 -39.12
N ILE A 65 43.58 5.91 -39.70
CA ILE A 65 43.30 6.19 -41.11
C ILE A 65 42.51 7.49 -41.16
N ALA A 66 43.10 8.57 -41.68
CA ALA A 66 42.51 9.91 -41.64
C ALA A 66 42.57 10.62 -43.00
N GLY A 67 41.46 10.59 -43.74
CA GLY A 67 41.24 11.41 -44.93
C GLY A 67 40.71 12.79 -44.53
N LEU A 68 41.22 13.89 -45.08
CA LEU A 68 40.68 15.22 -44.76
C LEU A 68 39.23 15.39 -45.27
N ASP A 69 38.98 15.02 -46.53
CA ASP A 69 37.69 15.16 -47.20
C ASP A 69 36.92 13.82 -47.30
N LEU A 70 37.60 12.75 -47.71
CA LEU A 70 36.97 11.43 -47.91
C LEU A 70 37.87 10.29 -47.41
N THR A 71 37.28 9.37 -46.66
CA THR A 71 37.85 8.04 -46.38
C THR A 71 36.86 6.99 -46.86
N ARG A 72 37.13 6.37 -48.02
CA ARG A 72 36.33 5.30 -48.60
C ARG A 72 37.12 3.98 -48.66
N LEU A 73 36.63 2.95 -47.99
CA LEU A 73 37.26 1.63 -47.97
C LEU A 73 36.23 0.55 -48.32
N HIS A 74 36.52 -0.23 -49.36
CA HIS A 74 35.71 -1.37 -49.78
C HIS A 74 36.47 -2.68 -49.61
N SER A 75 35.94 -3.61 -48.82
CA SER A 75 36.56 -4.92 -48.65
C SER A 75 35.61 -6.10 -48.61
N ASN A 76 36.14 -7.31 -48.57
CA ASN A 76 35.36 -8.49 -48.25
C ASN A 76 35.10 -8.56 -46.73
N GLN A 77 36.12 -8.24 -45.91
CA GLN A 77 36.01 -8.12 -44.45
C GLN A 77 36.73 -6.85 -43.96
N LEU A 78 36.12 -6.10 -43.03
CA LEU A 78 36.71 -4.90 -42.44
C LEU A 78 36.66 -4.98 -40.92
N GLU A 79 37.80 -4.85 -40.26
CA GLU A 79 37.91 -4.78 -38.81
C GLU A 79 38.66 -3.51 -38.40
N ASN A 80 38.00 -2.66 -37.61
CA ASN A 80 38.58 -1.46 -37.03
C ASN A 80 38.75 -1.62 -35.51
N ARG A 81 40.02 -1.63 -35.09
CA ARG A 81 40.49 -1.48 -33.70
C ARG A 81 41.26 -0.17 -33.52
N GLY A 82 41.30 0.71 -34.51
CA GLY A 82 42.02 1.97 -34.50
C GLY A 82 41.06 3.16 -34.59
N ALA A 83 41.49 4.22 -35.27
CA ALA A 83 40.64 5.33 -35.67
C ALA A 83 40.50 5.38 -37.20
N VAL A 84 39.27 5.59 -37.69
CA VAL A 84 38.98 5.92 -39.09
C VAL A 84 38.25 7.25 -39.13
N LEU A 85 38.83 8.27 -39.75
CA LEU A 85 38.38 9.65 -39.67
C LEU A 85 38.27 10.30 -41.06
N GLY A 86 37.35 11.26 -41.19
CA GLY A 86 37.38 12.25 -42.27
C GLY A 86 36.18 13.19 -42.29
N LYS A 87 36.09 14.09 -43.28
CA LYS A 87 34.86 14.88 -43.45
C LYS A 87 33.70 13.97 -43.87
N ASN A 88 33.95 13.07 -44.81
CA ASN A 88 33.06 11.99 -45.22
C ASN A 88 33.76 10.64 -45.04
N VAL A 89 33.07 9.66 -44.45
CA VAL A 89 33.58 8.30 -44.23
C VAL A 89 32.59 7.30 -44.83
N ASP A 90 33.07 6.39 -45.66
CA ASP A 90 32.27 5.40 -46.38
C ASP A 90 32.98 4.04 -46.33
N LEU A 91 32.51 3.16 -45.44
CA LEU A 91 33.12 1.86 -45.18
C LEU A 91 32.14 0.76 -45.57
N SER A 92 32.57 -0.16 -46.42
CA SER A 92 31.74 -1.26 -46.89
C SER A 92 32.49 -2.59 -46.88
N ALA A 93 31.86 -3.63 -46.36
CA ALA A 93 32.35 -5.01 -46.39
C ALA A 93 31.33 -5.95 -47.05
N GLN A 94 31.75 -6.85 -47.96
CA GLN A 94 30.84 -7.86 -48.54
C GLN A 94 30.37 -8.89 -47.51
N GLN A 95 31.20 -9.23 -46.53
CA GLN A 95 30.84 -10.04 -45.38
C GLN A 95 30.57 -9.15 -44.18
N THR A 96 31.53 -8.99 -43.28
CA THR A 96 31.32 -8.32 -41.99
C THR A 96 32.17 -7.08 -41.85
N LEU A 97 31.55 -6.03 -41.32
CA LEU A 97 32.20 -4.81 -40.86
C LEU A 97 32.16 -4.79 -39.33
N ILE A 98 33.33 -4.80 -38.70
CA ILE A 98 33.46 -4.86 -37.25
C ILE A 98 34.22 -3.62 -36.76
N ASN A 99 33.61 -2.84 -35.87
CA ASN A 99 34.29 -1.80 -35.09
C ASN A 99 34.44 -2.29 -33.64
N LEU A 100 35.64 -2.77 -33.28
CA LEU A 100 35.92 -3.41 -32.00
C LEU A 100 36.83 -2.52 -31.13
N GLY A 101 36.23 -1.79 -30.19
CA GLY A 101 36.93 -0.81 -29.34
C GLY A 101 37.59 0.35 -30.12
N GLY A 102 37.26 0.49 -31.41
CA GLY A 102 37.77 1.51 -32.32
C GLY A 102 36.85 2.73 -32.42
N THR A 103 37.38 3.81 -33.01
CA THR A 103 36.63 5.04 -33.32
C THR A 103 36.43 5.16 -34.81
N ILE A 104 35.20 5.41 -35.27
CA ILE A 104 34.90 5.82 -36.65
C ILE A 104 34.21 7.18 -36.58
N GLY A 105 34.82 8.21 -37.19
CA GLY A 105 34.36 9.59 -37.04
C GLY A 105 34.24 10.30 -38.38
N ALA A 106 33.13 10.98 -38.61
CA ALA A 106 32.96 11.90 -39.74
C ALA A 106 32.52 13.30 -39.29
N VAL A 107 32.64 14.28 -40.18
CA VAL A 107 32.05 15.61 -39.98
C VAL A 107 30.63 15.64 -40.56
N ASP A 108 30.48 15.33 -41.84
CA ASP A 108 29.20 15.51 -42.56
C ASP A 108 28.48 14.17 -42.81
N PHE A 109 29.21 13.14 -43.22
CA PHE A 109 28.59 11.87 -43.62
C PHE A 109 29.43 10.67 -43.17
N LEU A 110 28.79 9.72 -42.51
CA LEU A 110 29.38 8.44 -42.12
C LEU A 110 28.45 7.32 -42.57
N SER A 111 28.95 6.42 -43.42
CA SER A 111 28.22 5.22 -43.86
C SER A 111 29.01 3.96 -43.53
N LEU A 112 28.36 3.03 -42.82
CA LEU A 112 28.87 1.69 -42.55
C LEU A 112 27.95 0.67 -43.22
N TYR A 113 28.52 -0.19 -44.07
CA TYR A 113 27.79 -1.24 -44.78
C TYR A 113 28.44 -2.61 -44.57
N GLY A 114 27.64 -3.62 -44.27
CA GLY A 114 28.08 -5.02 -44.20
C GLY A 114 27.08 -5.96 -44.88
N GLY A 115 27.51 -6.71 -45.89
CA GLY A 115 26.61 -7.63 -46.61
C GLY A 115 26.10 -8.80 -45.76
N LYS A 116 26.89 -9.27 -44.78
CA LYS A 116 26.48 -10.30 -43.80
C LYS A 116 26.31 -9.79 -42.38
N GLY A 117 26.87 -8.63 -42.06
CA GLY A 117 26.70 -8.04 -40.74
C GLY A 117 27.51 -6.76 -40.48
N VAL A 118 27.00 -5.91 -39.60
CA VAL A 118 27.76 -4.83 -38.97
C VAL A 118 27.77 -5.03 -37.46
N GLU A 119 28.96 -5.07 -36.84
CA GLU A 119 29.13 -5.17 -35.39
C GLU A 119 29.92 -3.97 -34.85
N ILE A 120 29.34 -3.26 -33.87
CA ILE A 120 29.99 -2.17 -33.15
C ILE A 120 30.02 -2.57 -31.68
N ALA A 121 31.19 -2.97 -31.20
CA ALA A 121 31.34 -3.57 -29.87
C ALA A 121 32.54 -3.00 -29.13
N SER A 122 32.35 -2.62 -27.88
CA SER A 122 33.47 -2.27 -26.99
C SER A 122 34.27 -3.52 -26.61
N THR A 123 35.51 -3.32 -26.13
CA THR A 123 36.34 -4.42 -25.61
C THR A 123 36.33 -4.45 -24.09
N LEU A 124 36.59 -5.63 -23.54
CA LEU A 124 36.79 -5.83 -22.10
C LEU A 124 38.26 -6.13 -21.83
N SER A 125 38.78 -5.59 -20.73
CA SER A 125 40.06 -5.99 -20.14
C SER A 125 39.80 -6.92 -18.97
N HIS A 126 40.59 -7.97 -18.86
CA HIS A 126 40.50 -8.95 -17.79
C HIS A 126 41.83 -9.02 -17.05
N SER A 127 41.79 -8.88 -15.73
CA SER A 127 42.92 -9.10 -14.84
C SER A 127 42.52 -10.07 -13.73
N GLU A 128 43.31 -11.12 -13.55
CA GLU A 128 43.11 -12.12 -12.52
C GLU A 128 44.40 -12.28 -11.72
N ASN A 129 44.28 -12.30 -10.39
CA ASN A 129 45.35 -12.70 -9.49
C ASN A 129 44.90 -13.92 -8.68
N THR A 130 45.46 -15.08 -9.04
CA THR A 130 45.13 -16.38 -8.45
C THR A 130 45.57 -16.52 -6.99
N GLU A 131 46.54 -15.73 -6.51
CA GLU A 131 47.02 -15.80 -5.11
C GLU A 131 46.03 -15.17 -4.11
N ASN A 132 45.34 -14.10 -4.51
CA ASN A 132 44.37 -13.36 -3.67
C ASN A 132 42.92 -13.47 -4.18
N SER A 133 42.65 -14.38 -5.12
CA SER A 133 41.32 -14.60 -5.73
C SER A 133 40.62 -13.30 -6.17
N PHE A 134 41.41 -12.38 -6.72
CA PHE A 134 40.96 -11.09 -7.25
C PHE A 134 40.72 -11.23 -8.75
N ILE A 135 39.50 -10.92 -9.21
CA ILE A 135 39.17 -10.88 -10.64
C ILE A 135 38.54 -9.54 -10.95
N ARG A 136 39.04 -8.88 -11.99
CA ARG A 136 38.44 -7.65 -12.50
C ARG A 136 38.33 -7.72 -14.01
N THR A 137 37.09 -7.74 -14.49
CA THR A 137 36.73 -7.57 -15.90
C THR A 137 36.04 -6.22 -16.04
N GLN A 138 36.65 -5.29 -16.74
CA GLN A 138 36.12 -3.94 -16.92
C GLN A 138 36.14 -3.55 -18.41
N LEU A 139 35.33 -2.54 -18.76
CA LEU A 139 35.37 -1.94 -20.09
C LEU A 139 36.77 -1.38 -20.35
N ASP A 140 37.41 -1.85 -21.42
CA ASP A 140 38.78 -1.47 -21.80
C ASP A 140 38.74 -0.32 -22.80
N ARG A 141 38.17 -0.58 -23.98
CA ARG A 141 38.05 0.40 -25.05
C ARG A 141 36.61 0.52 -25.50
N LEU A 142 36.07 1.73 -25.38
CA LEU A 142 34.75 2.07 -25.88
C LEU A 142 34.76 2.11 -27.42
N ALA A 143 33.89 1.33 -28.06
CA ALA A 143 33.61 1.51 -29.48
C ALA A 143 32.79 2.78 -29.68
N SER A 144 33.29 3.67 -30.55
CA SER A 144 32.63 4.94 -30.83
C SER A 144 32.42 5.12 -32.34
N VAL A 145 31.20 5.51 -32.71
CA VAL A 145 30.88 5.98 -34.07
C VAL A 145 30.25 7.35 -33.96
N LYS A 146 30.85 8.37 -34.59
CA LYS A 146 30.42 9.76 -34.40
C LYS A 146 30.36 10.60 -35.66
N VAL A 147 29.36 11.47 -35.74
CA VAL A 147 29.24 12.53 -36.77
C VAL A 147 29.08 13.88 -36.07
N THR A 148 29.94 14.86 -36.38
CA THR A 148 30.03 16.10 -35.58
C THR A 148 29.42 17.35 -36.23
N GLY A 149 29.08 17.33 -37.52
CA GLY A 149 28.45 18.46 -38.21
C GLY A 149 26.96 18.56 -37.92
N ASP A 150 26.42 19.78 -37.83
CA ASP A 150 25.03 20.07 -37.43
C ASP A 150 23.94 19.52 -38.38
N ASN A 151 24.31 19.09 -39.59
CA ASN A 151 23.44 18.38 -40.55
C ASN A 151 23.99 16.99 -40.89
N GLY A 152 24.84 16.47 -40.03
CA GLY A 152 25.55 15.24 -40.25
C GLY A 152 24.63 14.03 -40.33
N ARG A 153 24.99 13.04 -41.15
CA ARG A 153 24.23 11.79 -41.26
C ARG A 153 25.11 10.60 -40.94
N LEU A 154 24.70 9.83 -39.94
CA LEU A 154 25.28 8.54 -39.61
C LEU A 154 24.36 7.44 -40.12
N ASN A 155 24.85 6.61 -41.04
CA ASN A 155 24.10 5.50 -41.63
C ASN A 155 24.82 4.18 -41.34
N ILE A 156 24.10 3.21 -40.81
CA ILE A 156 24.58 1.85 -40.53
C ILE A 156 23.59 0.89 -41.19
N GLN A 157 24.05 0.09 -42.15
CA GLN A 157 23.18 -0.82 -42.89
C GLN A 157 23.79 -2.22 -43.02
N SER A 158 22.94 -3.24 -42.93
CA SER A 158 23.28 -4.63 -43.22
C SER A 158 22.17 -5.33 -44.01
N GLU A 159 22.53 -6.21 -44.96
CA GLU A 159 21.56 -7.12 -45.61
C GLU A 159 21.16 -8.30 -44.69
N ASN A 160 21.77 -8.39 -43.51
CA ASN A 160 21.47 -9.42 -42.52
C ASN A 160 21.36 -8.75 -41.14
N ASP A 161 22.35 -8.92 -40.27
CA ASP A 161 22.25 -8.46 -38.87
C ASP A 161 23.05 -7.17 -38.60
N VAL A 162 22.54 -6.30 -37.72
CA VAL A 162 23.32 -5.22 -37.10
C VAL A 162 23.38 -5.46 -35.59
N THR A 163 24.57 -5.37 -35.01
CA THR A 163 24.79 -5.60 -33.58
C THR A 163 25.56 -4.43 -32.96
N VAL A 164 25.05 -3.90 -31.84
CA VAL A 164 25.67 -2.82 -31.06
C VAL A 164 25.81 -3.29 -29.62
N LYS A 165 27.03 -3.30 -29.07
CA LYS A 165 27.35 -3.84 -27.74
C LYS A 165 28.17 -2.86 -26.90
N ALA A 166 27.56 -2.36 -25.83
CA ALA A 166 28.16 -1.38 -24.92
C ALA A 166 28.88 -0.22 -25.64
N ALA A 167 28.30 0.28 -26.74
CA ALA A 167 28.95 1.22 -27.64
C ALA A 167 28.31 2.62 -27.58
N SER A 168 29.03 3.61 -28.11
CA SER A 168 28.55 4.99 -28.22
C SER A 168 28.38 5.41 -29.68
N LEU A 169 27.14 5.72 -30.07
CA LEU A 169 26.79 6.23 -31.40
C LEU A 169 26.27 7.66 -31.24
N ASN A 170 26.97 8.66 -31.80
CA ASN A 170 26.60 10.07 -31.62
C ASN A 170 26.51 10.81 -32.95
N SER A 171 25.48 11.61 -33.18
CA SER A 171 25.36 12.46 -34.36
C SER A 171 24.89 13.86 -34.01
N ALA A 172 25.60 14.88 -34.47
CA ALA A 172 25.11 16.26 -34.42
C ALA A 172 23.99 16.53 -35.45
N GLY A 173 23.68 15.56 -36.32
CA GLY A 173 22.47 15.55 -37.15
C GLY A 173 21.61 14.32 -36.87
N SER A 174 21.49 13.39 -37.82
CA SER A 174 20.63 12.20 -37.71
C SER A 174 21.41 10.88 -37.66
N ILE A 175 20.76 9.84 -37.12
CA ILE A 175 21.23 8.45 -37.07
C ILE A 175 20.22 7.55 -37.78
N ASN A 176 20.69 6.73 -38.72
CA ASN A 176 19.90 5.69 -39.39
C ASN A 176 20.60 4.34 -39.20
N ILE A 177 19.88 3.35 -38.68
CA ILE A 177 20.34 1.98 -38.47
C ILE A 177 19.34 1.04 -39.14
N GLY A 178 19.79 0.28 -40.12
CA GLY A 178 18.98 -0.68 -40.87
C GLY A 178 19.59 -2.07 -40.87
N ALA A 179 18.79 -3.07 -40.54
CA ALA A 179 19.13 -4.48 -40.68
C ALA A 179 18.01 -5.18 -41.44
N GLU A 180 18.30 -5.91 -42.52
CA GLU A 180 17.25 -6.65 -43.25
C GLU A 180 16.80 -7.93 -42.51
N LYS A 181 17.55 -8.42 -41.51
CA LYS A 181 17.17 -9.57 -40.68
C LYS A 181 16.97 -9.23 -39.20
N SER A 182 18.03 -8.92 -38.44
CA SER A 182 17.89 -8.63 -37.01
C SER A 182 18.72 -7.44 -36.54
N LEU A 183 18.14 -6.61 -35.68
CA LEU A 183 18.85 -5.51 -35.01
C LEU A 183 18.98 -5.81 -33.51
N ASN A 184 20.22 -6.00 -33.06
CA ASN A 184 20.55 -6.35 -31.68
C ASN A 184 21.35 -5.21 -31.03
N ILE A 185 20.70 -4.43 -30.17
CA ILE A 185 21.32 -3.38 -29.36
C ILE A 185 21.41 -3.92 -27.93
N THR A 186 22.55 -4.53 -27.58
CA THR A 186 22.72 -5.35 -26.38
C THR A 186 23.88 -4.87 -25.51
N THR A 187 24.14 -5.58 -24.41
CA THR A 187 25.10 -5.17 -23.38
C THR A 187 26.41 -5.96 -23.42
N LEU A 188 27.42 -5.51 -22.67
CA LEU A 188 28.58 -6.31 -22.28
C LEU A 188 28.61 -6.49 -20.76
N LYS A 189 28.99 -7.67 -20.28
CA LYS A 189 29.06 -7.97 -18.84
C LYS A 189 30.45 -7.65 -18.28
N THR A 190 30.51 -6.84 -17.23
CA THR A 190 31.68 -6.58 -16.40
C THR A 190 31.59 -7.35 -15.08
N GLN A 191 32.73 -7.52 -14.40
CA GLN A 191 32.84 -8.28 -13.17
C GLN A 191 33.89 -7.69 -12.24
N ASN A 192 33.59 -7.62 -10.94
CA ASN A 192 34.56 -7.35 -9.89
C ASN A 192 34.43 -8.44 -8.81
N ARG A 193 35.54 -9.11 -8.47
CA ARG A 193 35.60 -10.12 -7.41
C ARG A 193 36.76 -9.80 -6.48
N GLU A 194 36.47 -9.67 -5.20
CA GLU A 194 37.45 -9.37 -4.15
C GLU A 194 37.25 -10.30 -2.97
N HIS A 195 38.16 -11.26 -2.79
CA HIS A 195 38.08 -12.23 -1.70
C HIS A 195 39.29 -12.07 -0.75
N TYR A 196 39.07 -11.44 0.40
CA TYR A 196 40.04 -11.34 1.49
C TYR A 196 39.70 -12.35 2.59
N ASN A 197 40.42 -13.46 2.63
CA ASN A 197 40.22 -14.50 3.64
C ASN A 197 41.34 -14.46 4.69
N GLY A 198 41.09 -13.86 5.85
CA GLY A 198 42.05 -13.85 6.96
C GLY A 198 42.05 -15.15 7.77
N ASN A 199 40.85 -15.60 8.17
CA ASN A 199 40.60 -16.91 8.78
C ASN A 199 39.09 -17.24 8.72
N ALA A 200 38.67 -18.39 9.26
CA ALA A 200 37.27 -18.82 9.25
C ALA A 200 36.30 -17.85 9.96
N ASP A 201 36.79 -16.97 10.84
CA ASP A 201 36.01 -15.99 11.58
C ASP A 201 36.16 -14.55 11.04
N ASN A 202 37.05 -14.32 10.07
CA ASN A 202 37.40 -13.00 9.55
C ASN A 202 37.65 -13.07 8.04
N TYR A 203 36.64 -12.70 7.26
CA TYR A 203 36.71 -12.66 5.81
C TYR A 203 35.84 -11.55 5.23
N TYR A 204 36.17 -11.15 4.00
CA TYR A 204 35.40 -10.27 3.14
C TYR A 204 35.40 -10.88 1.74
N ARG A 205 34.22 -11.12 1.17
CA ARG A 205 34.07 -11.66 -0.18
C ARG A 205 33.03 -10.84 -0.91
N LEU A 206 33.45 -10.17 -1.96
CA LEU A 206 32.58 -9.40 -2.83
C LEU A 206 32.61 -10.03 -4.22
N ASP A 207 31.45 -10.27 -4.79
CA ASP A 207 31.22 -10.69 -6.16
C ASP A 207 30.19 -9.75 -6.79
N GLN A 208 30.63 -8.91 -7.72
CA GLN A 208 29.79 -7.97 -8.46
C GLN A 208 29.81 -8.33 -9.94
N THR A 209 28.64 -8.31 -10.58
CA THR A 209 28.54 -8.34 -12.03
C THR A 209 27.59 -7.27 -12.52
N GLN A 210 27.92 -6.62 -13.63
CA GLN A 210 27.09 -5.57 -14.16
C GLN A 210 27.07 -5.61 -15.68
N GLU A 211 25.90 -5.43 -16.27
CA GLU A 211 25.78 -5.17 -17.69
C GLU A 211 26.06 -3.70 -18.00
N VAL A 212 26.80 -3.44 -19.07
CA VAL A 212 27.10 -2.10 -19.59
C VAL A 212 26.33 -1.91 -20.89
N GLY A 213 25.52 -0.85 -20.89
CA GLY A 213 24.59 -0.47 -21.95
C GLY A 213 25.16 0.35 -23.09
N ASN A 214 24.31 0.65 -24.06
CA ASN A 214 24.64 1.51 -25.19
C ASN A 214 24.20 2.97 -24.93
N ARG A 215 24.91 3.91 -25.57
CA ARG A 215 24.50 5.31 -25.64
C ARG A 215 24.36 5.72 -27.10
N ILE A 216 23.13 5.94 -27.56
CA ILE A 216 22.81 6.33 -28.93
C ILE A 216 22.15 7.70 -28.87
N SER A 217 22.82 8.74 -29.39
CA SER A 217 22.33 10.12 -29.27
C SER A 217 22.43 10.90 -30.57
N ALA A 218 21.39 11.66 -30.88
CA ALA A 218 21.34 12.53 -32.04
C ALA A 218 20.73 13.89 -31.70
N LYS A 219 21.16 14.97 -32.36
CA LYS A 219 20.42 16.25 -32.28
C LYS A 219 19.09 16.19 -33.05
N GLY A 220 19.11 15.56 -34.23
CA GLY A 220 17.95 15.28 -35.09
C GLY A 220 17.47 13.83 -34.96
N ASN A 221 16.82 13.30 -35.99
CA ASN A 221 16.11 12.02 -35.91
C ASN A 221 17.03 10.81 -35.69
N ILE A 222 16.55 9.84 -34.91
CA ILE A 222 17.09 8.48 -34.80
C ILE A 222 16.09 7.52 -35.42
N ARG A 223 16.50 6.80 -36.46
CA ARG A 223 15.70 5.74 -37.09
C ARG A 223 16.43 4.41 -37.00
N ALA A 224 15.89 3.46 -36.27
CA ALA A 224 16.39 2.10 -36.16
C ALA A 224 15.31 1.13 -36.65
N VAL A 225 15.57 0.40 -37.74
CA VAL A 225 14.59 -0.51 -38.35
C VAL A 225 15.21 -1.87 -38.66
N SER A 226 14.51 -2.92 -38.24
CA SER A 226 14.83 -4.32 -38.55
C SER A 226 13.81 -4.90 -39.55
N GLY A 227 14.25 -5.79 -40.43
CA GLY A 227 13.37 -6.58 -41.29
C GLY A 227 12.63 -7.67 -40.49
N GLY A 228 13.34 -8.36 -39.58
CA GLY A 228 12.82 -9.28 -38.57
C GLY A 228 12.94 -8.69 -37.17
N ASP A 229 13.40 -9.44 -36.18
CA ASP A 229 13.34 -9.00 -34.78
C ASP A 229 14.28 -7.83 -34.44
N MET A 230 13.84 -7.00 -33.48
CA MET A 230 14.63 -5.95 -32.85
C MET A 230 14.70 -6.18 -31.34
N VAL A 231 15.91 -6.15 -30.77
CA VAL A 231 16.14 -6.22 -29.32
C VAL A 231 16.93 -5.01 -28.87
N VAL A 232 16.44 -4.31 -27.85
CA VAL A 232 17.11 -3.21 -27.17
C VAL A 232 17.22 -3.54 -25.68
N ARG A 233 18.44 -3.72 -25.18
CA ARG A 233 18.70 -4.08 -23.78
C ARG A 233 19.60 -3.04 -23.12
N GLN A 234 19.18 -2.57 -21.94
CA GLN A 234 19.85 -1.53 -21.14
C GLN A 234 20.48 -0.42 -21.99
N SER A 235 19.70 0.30 -22.77
CA SER A 235 20.25 1.31 -23.69
C SER A 235 19.62 2.68 -23.46
N ASP A 236 20.43 3.72 -23.50
CA ASP A 236 19.99 5.12 -23.53
C ASP A 236 19.95 5.57 -25.01
N ILE A 237 18.75 5.76 -25.56
CA ILE A 237 18.52 6.22 -26.94
C ILE A 237 17.83 7.57 -26.88
N SER A 238 18.49 8.65 -27.32
CA SER A 238 17.96 10.01 -27.16
C SER A 238 18.14 10.92 -28.39
N SER A 239 17.04 11.55 -28.81
CA SER A 239 17.05 12.66 -29.76
C SER A 239 16.77 14.00 -29.06
N GLU A 240 17.58 15.02 -29.31
CA GLU A 240 17.41 16.34 -28.69
C GLU A 240 16.18 17.09 -29.23
N SER A 241 16.00 17.08 -30.55
CA SER A 241 14.98 17.87 -31.25
C SER A 241 14.22 17.12 -32.34
N GLY A 242 14.47 15.82 -32.52
CA GLY A 242 13.88 14.99 -33.56
C GLY A 242 13.15 13.76 -33.03
N GLU A 243 12.62 12.99 -33.96
CA GLU A 243 11.89 11.74 -33.71
C GLU A 243 12.87 10.60 -33.36
N VAL A 244 12.45 9.70 -32.46
CA VAL A 244 13.05 8.38 -32.31
C VAL A 244 12.08 7.31 -32.82
N LEU A 245 12.44 6.64 -33.92
CA LEU A 245 11.71 5.49 -34.47
C LEU A 245 12.49 4.20 -34.20
N LEU A 246 11.88 3.28 -33.46
CA LEU A 246 12.35 1.90 -33.26
C LEU A 246 11.32 0.96 -33.88
N GLY A 247 11.66 0.21 -34.93
CA GLY A 247 10.66 -0.67 -35.53
C GLY A 247 11.13 -1.93 -36.24
N SER A 248 10.19 -2.85 -36.40
CA SER A 248 10.32 -4.09 -37.15
C SER A 248 9.26 -4.19 -38.25
N ARG A 249 9.67 -4.71 -39.43
CA ARG A 249 8.75 -4.95 -40.57
C ARG A 249 7.99 -6.28 -40.44
N GLN A 250 8.65 -7.36 -40.02
CA GLN A 250 8.05 -8.71 -39.99
C GLN A 250 8.12 -9.38 -38.61
N GLY A 251 9.02 -8.93 -37.74
CA GLY A 251 9.30 -9.54 -36.44
C GLY A 251 8.84 -8.69 -35.25
N ASP A 252 9.34 -9.05 -34.08
CA ASP A 252 9.00 -8.43 -32.81
C ASP A 252 9.94 -7.26 -32.46
N VAL A 253 9.45 -6.31 -31.67
CA VAL A 253 10.28 -5.27 -31.04
C VAL A 253 10.26 -5.48 -29.53
N ARG A 254 11.43 -5.79 -28.95
CA ARG A 254 11.59 -6.02 -27.51
C ARG A 254 12.57 -5.03 -26.91
N ILE A 255 12.09 -4.21 -25.97
CA ILE A 255 12.89 -3.27 -25.19
C ILE A 255 12.89 -3.75 -23.74
N GLU A 256 14.07 -3.99 -23.18
CA GLU A 256 14.19 -4.65 -21.88
C GLU A 256 15.32 -4.10 -21.01
N THR A 257 15.25 -4.45 -19.73
CA THR A 257 16.26 -4.10 -18.74
C THR A 257 17.51 -4.98 -18.83
N GLY A 258 18.68 -4.42 -18.53
CA GLY A 258 19.87 -5.19 -18.15
C GLY A 258 19.89 -5.52 -16.65
N ARG A 259 21.00 -6.07 -16.15
CA ARG A 259 21.13 -6.49 -14.75
C ARG A 259 22.41 -5.99 -14.09
N ALA A 260 22.30 -5.65 -12.80
CA ALA A 260 23.41 -5.37 -11.91
C ALA A 260 23.24 -6.23 -10.64
N GLU A 261 24.16 -7.16 -10.44
CA GLU A 261 24.16 -8.14 -9.37
C GLU A 261 25.34 -7.90 -8.42
N GLU A 262 25.08 -7.95 -7.11
CA GLU A 262 26.10 -7.87 -6.07
C GLU A 262 25.84 -8.93 -5.01
N ARG A 263 26.89 -9.69 -4.67
CA ARG A 263 26.93 -10.57 -3.52
C ARG A 263 28.07 -10.15 -2.61
N LEU A 264 27.76 -9.93 -1.35
CA LEU A 264 28.75 -9.62 -0.32
C LEU A 264 28.61 -10.64 0.80
N GLU A 265 29.72 -11.19 1.26
CA GLU A 265 29.81 -11.93 2.52
C GLU A 265 30.91 -11.32 3.38
N THR A 266 30.58 -10.95 4.61
CA THR A 266 31.55 -10.48 5.59
C THR A 266 31.40 -11.25 6.89
N ALA A 267 32.53 -11.59 7.50
CA ALA A 267 32.60 -12.05 8.87
C ALA A 267 33.70 -11.30 9.59
N ARG A 268 33.40 -10.88 10.83
CA ARG A 268 34.37 -10.24 11.71
C ARG A 268 34.17 -10.75 13.13
N LYS A 269 35.27 -11.17 13.75
CA LYS A 269 35.30 -11.55 15.16
C LYS A 269 36.41 -10.81 15.86
N SER A 270 36.04 -10.00 16.83
CA SER A 270 37.01 -9.26 17.64
C SER A 270 36.86 -9.61 19.11
N THR A 271 37.98 -9.62 19.83
CA THR A 271 38.00 -9.82 21.28
C THR A 271 38.80 -8.70 21.91
N SER A 272 38.15 -7.87 22.70
CA SER A 272 38.80 -6.83 23.50
C SER A 272 38.98 -7.32 24.95
N ARG A 273 40.15 -7.02 25.53
CA ARG A 273 40.47 -7.30 26.93
C ARG A 273 40.77 -5.97 27.62
N GLY A 274 39.93 -5.58 28.56
CA GLY A 274 40.22 -4.50 29.51
C GLY A 274 40.86 -5.05 30.78
N MET A 275 41.20 -4.17 31.71
CA MET A 275 41.86 -4.53 32.98
C MET A 275 41.09 -5.58 33.80
N PHE A 276 39.74 -5.60 33.71
CA PHE A 276 38.88 -6.52 34.46
C PHE A 276 37.69 -7.10 33.66
N SER A 277 37.67 -6.94 32.33
CA SER A 277 36.57 -7.45 31.48
C SER A 277 37.06 -7.94 30.12
N LYS A 278 36.32 -8.90 29.57
CA LYS A 278 36.51 -9.45 28.23
C LYS A 278 35.20 -9.32 27.45
N THR A 279 35.27 -8.69 26.28
CA THR A 279 34.16 -8.65 25.32
C THR A 279 34.60 -9.35 24.04
N THR A 280 33.76 -10.25 23.54
CA THR A 280 33.94 -10.89 22.24
C THR A 280 32.71 -10.57 21.41
N ASP A 281 32.92 -9.87 20.30
CA ASP A 281 31.88 -9.49 19.35
C ASP A 281 32.12 -10.26 18.04
N THR A 282 31.10 -10.95 17.57
CA THR A 282 31.09 -11.68 16.31
C THR A 282 29.95 -11.13 15.46
N SER A 283 30.27 -10.60 14.28
CA SER A 283 29.30 -10.13 13.30
C SER A 283 29.51 -10.85 11.98
N ARG A 284 28.42 -11.32 11.38
CA ARG A 284 28.41 -11.79 9.99
C ARG A 284 27.30 -11.05 9.27
N TYR A 285 27.55 -10.73 8.01
CA TYR A 285 26.60 -10.08 7.16
C TYR A 285 26.79 -10.61 5.75
N ALA A 286 25.72 -11.09 5.15
CA ALA A 286 25.69 -11.48 3.76
C ALA A 286 24.52 -10.78 3.07
N HIS A 287 24.69 -10.42 1.80
CA HIS A 287 23.58 -10.00 0.97
C HIS A 287 23.76 -10.46 -0.46
N HIS A 288 22.64 -10.66 -1.15
CA HIS A 288 22.56 -10.89 -2.58
C HIS A 288 21.52 -9.94 -3.16
N ILE A 289 21.96 -9.02 -4.00
CA ILE A 289 21.12 -8.03 -4.67
C ILE A 289 21.22 -8.26 -6.17
N ASP A 290 20.09 -8.31 -6.88
CA ASP A 290 20.00 -8.36 -8.33
C ASP A 290 18.98 -7.34 -8.81
N ASN A 291 19.48 -6.24 -9.36
CA ASN A 291 18.69 -5.09 -9.79
C ASN A 291 18.55 -5.04 -11.31
N ALA A 292 17.34 -4.79 -11.77
CA ALA A 292 17.06 -4.44 -13.16
C ALA A 292 17.53 -3.02 -13.48
N VAL A 293 18.20 -2.84 -14.61
CA VAL A 293 18.65 -1.54 -15.11
C VAL A 293 17.89 -1.20 -16.39
N VAL A 294 17.07 -0.15 -16.33
CA VAL A 294 16.11 0.22 -17.38
C VAL A 294 16.75 0.60 -18.72
N SER A 295 15.99 0.45 -19.80
CA SER A 295 16.26 1.08 -21.11
C SER A 295 15.48 2.39 -21.22
N ARG A 296 16.13 3.44 -21.73
CA ARG A 296 15.54 4.77 -21.92
C ARG A 296 15.44 5.15 -23.39
N VAL A 297 14.29 5.68 -23.78
CA VAL A 297 14.02 6.16 -25.14
C VAL A 297 13.42 7.55 -25.07
N ASP A 298 14.15 8.57 -25.54
CA ASP A 298 13.77 9.98 -25.41
C ASP A 298 13.76 10.69 -26.77
N GLY A 299 12.75 11.50 -27.07
CA GLY A 299 12.66 12.24 -28.34
C GLY A 299 11.68 13.41 -28.35
N LEU A 300 11.59 14.11 -29.48
CA LEU A 300 10.45 14.98 -29.78
C LEU A 300 9.18 14.12 -29.82
N ASP A 301 9.21 13.11 -30.68
CA ASP A 301 8.25 12.01 -30.77
C ASP A 301 8.98 10.68 -30.57
N VAL A 302 8.30 9.69 -29.98
CA VAL A 302 8.82 8.33 -29.83
C VAL A 302 7.85 7.34 -30.47
N ASN A 303 8.33 6.64 -31.50
CA ASN A 303 7.55 5.69 -32.28
C ASN A 303 8.15 4.28 -32.15
N ILE A 304 7.40 3.34 -31.56
CA ILE A 304 7.79 1.95 -31.36
C ILE A 304 6.82 1.06 -32.14
N ILE A 305 7.31 0.44 -33.22
CA ILE A 305 6.42 -0.17 -34.23
C ILE A 305 6.86 -1.59 -34.58
N ALA A 306 6.01 -2.59 -34.36
CA ALA A 306 6.15 -3.92 -34.94
C ALA A 306 5.01 -4.15 -35.95
N GLN A 307 5.28 -4.07 -37.26
CA GLN A 307 4.19 -4.06 -38.27
C GLN A 307 3.41 -5.38 -38.33
N GLN A 308 4.07 -6.52 -38.13
CA GLN A 308 3.46 -7.87 -38.17
C GLN A 308 3.72 -8.69 -36.90
N GLY A 309 4.47 -8.12 -35.96
CA GLY A 309 4.89 -8.77 -34.71
C GLY A 309 4.29 -8.12 -33.48
N ASN A 310 4.89 -8.45 -32.34
CA ASN A 310 4.56 -7.94 -31.02
C ASN A 310 5.49 -6.79 -30.63
N VAL A 311 5.01 -5.91 -29.75
CA VAL A 311 5.86 -4.98 -29.02
C VAL A 311 5.88 -5.38 -27.55
N SER A 312 7.07 -5.60 -26.99
CA SER A 312 7.27 -5.89 -25.55
C SER A 312 8.18 -4.85 -24.93
N LEU A 313 7.67 -4.12 -23.94
CA LEU A 313 8.41 -3.12 -23.16
C LEU A 313 8.50 -3.64 -21.72
N ILE A 314 9.70 -3.98 -21.26
CA ILE A 314 9.94 -4.61 -19.95
C ILE A 314 10.86 -3.69 -19.14
N GLY A 315 10.33 -3.06 -18.09
CA GLY A 315 11.05 -2.03 -17.32
C GLY A 315 11.62 -0.91 -18.21
N THR A 316 10.85 -0.46 -19.21
CA THR A 316 11.27 0.56 -20.18
C THR A 316 10.79 1.94 -19.74
N GLN A 317 11.61 2.97 -19.94
CA GLN A 317 11.24 4.37 -19.75
C GLN A 317 11.26 5.08 -21.10
N ALA A 318 10.08 5.40 -21.66
CA ALA A 318 9.97 6.17 -22.88
C ALA A 318 9.38 7.56 -22.60
N THR A 319 10.07 8.61 -23.02
CA THR A 319 9.63 9.99 -22.83
C THR A 319 9.63 10.75 -24.16
N ALA A 320 8.50 11.32 -24.53
CA ALA A 320 8.40 12.22 -25.68
C ALA A 320 8.04 13.64 -25.21
N LYS A 321 8.54 14.65 -25.92
CA LYS A 321 8.08 16.04 -25.71
C LYS A 321 6.65 16.21 -26.24
N GLN A 322 6.36 15.61 -27.39
CA GLN A 322 5.06 15.58 -28.06
C GLN A 322 4.47 14.18 -27.91
N ASP A 323 4.53 13.34 -28.94
CA ASP A 323 3.72 12.13 -29.01
C ASP A 323 4.52 10.84 -28.75
N ILE A 324 3.87 9.87 -28.11
CA ILE A 324 4.35 8.48 -28.06
C ILE A 324 3.36 7.60 -28.82
N ASN A 325 3.85 6.85 -29.81
CA ASN A 325 3.06 5.86 -30.53
C ASN A 325 3.69 4.47 -30.39
N VAL A 326 2.94 3.55 -29.77
CA VAL A 326 3.28 2.13 -29.68
C VAL A 326 2.28 1.36 -30.53
N THR A 327 2.77 0.71 -31.60
CA THR A 327 1.90 -0.02 -32.53
C THR A 327 2.44 -1.42 -32.79
N ALA A 328 1.60 -2.43 -32.55
CA ALA A 328 1.88 -3.82 -32.88
C ALA A 328 0.84 -4.35 -33.86
N GLY A 329 1.29 -5.10 -34.87
CA GLY A 329 0.41 -5.90 -35.73
C GLY A 329 -0.31 -6.97 -34.91
N LYS A 330 0.37 -7.53 -33.91
CA LYS A 330 -0.18 -8.51 -32.96
C LYS A 330 -0.47 -7.85 -31.61
N SER A 331 0.28 -8.19 -30.55
CA SER A 331 0.01 -7.73 -29.19
C SER A 331 1.02 -6.69 -28.70
N VAL A 332 0.59 -5.85 -27.77
CA VAL A 332 1.46 -4.96 -26.99
C VAL A 332 1.51 -5.44 -25.55
N LEU A 333 2.72 -5.66 -25.03
CA LEU A 333 2.98 -6.01 -23.64
C LEU A 333 3.83 -4.92 -22.98
N LEU A 334 3.28 -4.29 -21.95
CA LEU A 334 3.97 -3.40 -21.01
C LEU A 334 4.13 -4.16 -19.71
N ASP A 335 5.33 -4.66 -19.45
CA ASP A 335 5.62 -5.53 -18.31
C ASP A 335 6.68 -4.92 -17.38
N VAL A 336 6.85 -5.56 -16.23
CA VAL A 336 7.83 -5.16 -15.22
C VAL A 336 9.09 -6.01 -15.29
N ALA A 337 10.20 -5.45 -14.81
CA ALA A 337 11.35 -6.26 -14.39
C ALA A 337 11.35 -6.40 -12.86
N VAL A 338 11.83 -7.51 -12.32
CA VAL A 338 11.83 -7.76 -10.87
C VAL A 338 13.22 -7.53 -10.29
N ASN A 339 13.32 -6.69 -9.26
CA ASN A 339 14.49 -6.59 -8.40
C ASN A 339 14.38 -7.63 -7.28
N TYR A 340 15.51 -8.22 -6.93
CA TYR A 340 15.63 -9.17 -5.82
C TYR A 340 16.69 -8.65 -4.85
N SER A 341 16.39 -8.71 -3.56
CA SER A 341 17.37 -8.47 -2.51
C SER A 341 17.16 -9.43 -1.35
N GLU A 342 18.23 -10.10 -0.96
CA GLU A 342 18.29 -10.97 0.21
C GLU A 342 19.42 -10.46 1.11
N SER A 343 19.17 -10.42 2.41
CA SER A 343 20.18 -10.03 3.40
C SER A 343 20.06 -10.88 4.65
N GLU A 344 21.17 -11.46 5.05
CA GLU A 344 21.33 -12.18 6.29
C GLU A 344 22.26 -11.39 7.21
N SER A 345 21.83 -11.11 8.44
CA SER A 345 22.67 -10.46 9.44
C SER A 345 22.67 -11.24 10.74
N PHE A 346 23.87 -11.54 11.22
CA PHE A 346 24.10 -12.20 12.49
C PHE A 346 24.98 -11.31 13.35
N HIS A 347 24.51 -10.98 14.55
CA HIS A 347 25.29 -10.24 15.53
C HIS A 347 25.27 -10.96 16.88
N GLU A 348 26.43 -11.35 17.39
CA GLU A 348 26.61 -11.92 18.74
C GLU A 348 27.61 -11.09 19.55
N SER A 349 27.19 -10.62 20.72
CA SER A 349 28.07 -9.99 21.71
C SER A 349 28.10 -10.80 23.00
N LYS A 350 29.31 -11.19 23.43
CA LYS A 350 29.59 -11.90 24.69
C LYS A 350 30.47 -11.03 25.57
N LYS A 351 29.92 -10.53 26.67
CA LYS A 351 30.66 -9.73 27.66
C LYS A 351 30.73 -10.47 28.99
N SER A 352 31.93 -10.63 29.53
CA SER A 352 32.14 -11.19 30.86
C SER A 352 33.19 -10.39 31.64
N GLY A 353 32.96 -10.10 32.91
CA GLY A 353 33.94 -9.39 33.72
C GLY A 353 33.39 -8.76 34.97
N ILE A 354 34.27 -8.07 35.70
CA ILE A 354 33.89 -7.26 36.84
C ILE A 354 33.27 -5.96 36.31
N THR A 355 32.00 -5.75 36.60
CA THR A 355 31.27 -4.51 36.35
C THR A 355 31.33 -3.65 37.60
N ALA A 356 31.92 -2.46 37.48
CA ALA A 356 31.82 -1.43 38.49
C ALA A 356 31.07 -0.24 37.87
N SER A 357 29.99 0.20 38.51
CA SER A 357 29.27 1.42 38.11
C SER A 357 29.15 2.36 39.29
N VAL A 358 29.38 3.65 39.05
CA VAL A 358 29.14 4.73 40.01
C VAL A 358 28.26 5.73 39.28
N SER A 359 26.97 5.43 39.22
CA SER A 359 25.99 6.17 38.45
C SER A 359 24.74 6.38 39.29
N LYS A 360 24.10 7.53 39.14
CA LYS A 360 22.85 7.84 39.84
C LYS A 360 22.92 7.75 41.35
N GLY A 361 24.06 8.07 41.98
CA GLY A 361 24.18 7.95 43.44
C GLY A 361 24.22 6.50 43.96
N MET A 362 24.34 5.48 43.10
CA MET A 362 24.63 4.10 43.44
C MET A 362 26.02 3.69 42.94
N ALA A 363 26.81 3.10 43.82
CA ALA A 363 28.01 2.37 43.50
C ALA A 363 27.64 0.88 43.46
N SER A 364 27.92 0.19 42.37
CA SER A 364 27.78 -1.26 42.29
C SER A 364 29.09 -1.87 41.83
N ILE A 365 29.44 -3.02 42.42
CA ILE A 365 30.56 -3.84 41.98
C ILE A 365 30.11 -5.30 41.93
N GLY A 366 30.37 -5.97 40.82
CA GLY A 366 29.92 -7.35 40.64
C GLY A 366 30.57 -8.02 39.45
N TYR A 367 30.33 -9.31 39.27
CA TYR A 367 30.72 -10.06 38.10
C TYR A 367 29.49 -10.38 37.27
N ALA A 368 29.52 -10.07 35.97
CA ALA A 368 28.42 -10.32 35.05
C ALA A 368 28.89 -11.07 33.80
N ARG A 369 27.98 -11.87 33.23
CA ARG A 369 28.07 -12.56 31.95
C ARG A 369 26.82 -12.25 31.14
N ASN A 370 27.02 -11.54 30.03
CA ASN A 370 25.97 -11.16 29.09
C ASN A 370 26.28 -11.81 27.74
N LYS A 371 25.27 -12.43 27.13
CA LYS A 371 25.25 -12.85 25.73
C LYS A 371 24.00 -12.26 25.09
N SER A 372 24.18 -11.50 24.02
CA SER A 372 23.11 -11.10 23.10
C SER A 372 23.43 -11.68 21.73
N GLN A 373 22.42 -12.20 21.05
CA GLN A 373 22.53 -12.73 19.70
C GLN A 373 21.26 -12.36 18.93
N ILE A 374 21.43 -11.81 17.74
CA ILE A 374 20.35 -11.49 16.81
C ILE A 374 20.71 -12.12 15.48
N ASP A 375 19.75 -12.82 14.90
CA ASP A 375 19.74 -13.37 13.55
C ASP A 375 18.56 -12.73 12.82
N ASP A 376 18.80 -12.12 11.68
CA ASP A 376 17.79 -11.39 10.88
C ASP A 376 18.05 -11.71 9.41
N ASP A 377 17.13 -12.48 8.83
CA ASP A 377 17.08 -12.87 7.43
C ASP A 377 15.91 -12.13 6.77
N ASN A 378 16.19 -11.44 5.68
CA ASN A 378 15.21 -10.65 4.96
C ASN A 378 15.34 -10.91 3.45
N GLN A 379 14.24 -11.26 2.81
CA GLN A 379 14.10 -11.41 1.38
C GLN A 379 13.03 -10.44 0.88
N HIS A 380 13.37 -9.68 -0.15
CA HIS A 380 12.48 -8.68 -0.71
C HIS A 380 12.54 -8.70 -2.25
N THR A 381 11.36 -8.62 -2.87
CA THR A 381 11.18 -8.49 -4.32
C THR A 381 10.38 -7.23 -4.61
N SER A 382 10.93 -6.36 -5.46
CA SER A 382 10.25 -5.14 -5.92
C SER A 382 10.11 -5.14 -7.44
N VAL A 383 9.15 -4.37 -7.95
CA VAL A 383 8.87 -4.30 -9.40
C VAL A 383 9.40 -2.99 -10.00
N VAL A 384 10.06 -3.10 -11.15
CA VAL A 384 10.51 -1.98 -11.98
C VAL A 384 9.55 -1.87 -13.16
N THR A 385 8.66 -0.88 -13.10
CA THR A 385 7.55 -0.72 -14.03
C THR A 385 7.98 -0.11 -15.36
N SER A 386 7.21 -0.40 -16.41
CA SER A 386 7.33 0.33 -17.68
C SER A 386 6.59 1.66 -17.59
N ILE A 387 7.26 2.74 -18.00
CA ILE A 387 6.79 4.12 -17.93
C ILE A 387 6.77 4.71 -19.33
N LEU A 388 5.61 5.17 -19.79
CA LEU A 388 5.45 5.93 -21.03
C LEU A 388 4.92 7.34 -20.68
N ASN A 389 5.65 8.37 -21.09
CA ASN A 389 5.33 9.77 -20.77
C ASN A 389 5.40 10.67 -22.01
N ALA A 390 4.24 11.00 -22.58
CA ALA A 390 4.08 12.03 -23.61
C ALA A 390 3.84 13.39 -22.93
N ALA A 391 4.86 14.26 -22.85
CA ALA A 391 4.82 15.42 -21.95
C ALA A 391 3.76 16.47 -22.31
N THR A 392 3.55 16.73 -23.60
CA THR A 392 2.57 17.72 -24.08
C THR A 392 1.64 17.19 -25.17
N GLY A 393 1.94 16.02 -25.76
CA GLY A 393 1.16 15.41 -26.83
C GLY A 393 0.44 14.14 -26.40
N ASP A 394 0.08 13.33 -27.39
CA ASP A 394 -0.78 12.16 -27.24
C ASP A 394 0.01 10.90 -26.90
N LEU A 395 -0.64 9.96 -26.19
CA LEU A 395 -0.12 8.61 -25.99
C LEU A 395 -1.05 7.60 -26.69
N ASN A 396 -0.57 6.97 -27.75
CA ASN A 396 -1.31 5.97 -28.52
C ASN A 396 -0.69 4.59 -28.37
N ILE A 397 -1.47 3.61 -27.88
CA ILE A 397 -1.05 2.21 -27.73
C ILE A 397 -2.05 1.32 -28.48
N VAL A 398 -1.61 0.72 -29.58
CA VAL A 398 -2.50 -0.01 -30.49
C VAL A 398 -1.95 -1.39 -30.82
N ALA A 399 -2.75 -2.41 -30.50
CA ALA A 399 -2.61 -3.79 -30.98
C ALA A 399 -3.69 -4.03 -32.05
N LEU A 400 -3.29 -4.34 -33.29
CA LEU A 400 -4.24 -4.47 -34.41
C LEU A 400 -5.02 -5.79 -34.37
N GLU A 401 -4.34 -6.91 -34.11
CA GLU A 401 -4.95 -8.24 -34.07
C GLU A 401 -4.95 -8.88 -32.67
N GLY A 402 -4.06 -8.42 -31.79
CA GLY A 402 -3.81 -9.01 -30.47
C GLY A 402 -4.27 -8.13 -29.30
N ASP A 403 -3.79 -8.47 -28.11
CA ASP A 403 -4.18 -7.81 -26.86
C ASP A 403 -3.23 -6.66 -26.51
N VAL A 404 -3.72 -5.68 -25.75
CA VAL A 404 -2.88 -4.77 -24.99
C VAL A 404 -2.87 -5.21 -23.53
N THR A 405 -1.71 -5.56 -23.01
CA THR A 405 -1.53 -5.96 -21.61
C THR A 405 -0.56 -5.01 -20.93
N ALA A 406 -1.00 -4.38 -19.84
CA ALA A 406 -0.24 -3.49 -18.99
C ALA A 406 -0.20 -4.02 -17.56
N ASN A 407 0.94 -4.57 -17.16
CA ASN A 407 1.18 -5.06 -15.80
C ASN A 407 1.87 -3.97 -14.98
N ALA A 408 1.15 -3.39 -14.02
CA ALA A 408 1.63 -2.30 -13.17
C ALA A 408 2.30 -1.14 -13.95
N ALA A 409 1.85 -0.86 -15.18
CA ALA A 409 2.48 0.15 -16.03
C ALA A 409 2.07 1.58 -15.63
N GLN A 410 2.94 2.55 -15.90
CA GLN A 410 2.65 3.97 -15.69
C GLN A 410 2.54 4.68 -17.04
N LEU A 411 1.33 5.13 -17.38
CA LEU A 411 1.01 5.74 -18.66
C LEU A 411 0.60 7.19 -18.42
N GLN A 412 1.30 8.13 -19.05
CA GLN A 412 1.08 9.57 -18.90
C GLN A 412 1.04 10.26 -20.26
N SER A 413 0.02 11.11 -20.46
CA SER A 413 -0.10 11.99 -21.61
C SER A 413 -0.44 13.42 -21.18
N GLY A 414 0.19 14.41 -21.82
CA GLY A 414 -0.11 15.82 -21.67
C GLY A 414 -1.38 16.25 -22.40
N ASN A 415 -1.84 15.45 -23.37
CA ASN A 415 -3.07 15.63 -24.14
C ASN A 415 -3.91 14.34 -24.12
N ASP A 416 -4.32 13.80 -25.27
CA ASP A 416 -5.24 12.66 -25.33
C ASP A 416 -4.48 11.32 -25.22
N MET A 417 -5.14 10.32 -24.63
CA MET A 417 -4.62 8.96 -24.55
C MET A 417 -5.60 7.97 -25.18
N HIS A 418 -5.07 7.13 -26.07
CA HIS A 418 -5.82 6.08 -26.76
C HIS A 418 -5.16 4.72 -26.58
N VAL A 419 -5.91 3.76 -26.04
CA VAL A 419 -5.46 2.37 -25.87
C VAL A 419 -6.43 1.43 -26.57
N GLN A 420 -5.95 0.63 -27.50
CA GLN A 420 -6.79 -0.26 -28.30
C GLN A 420 -6.16 -1.63 -28.50
N GLY A 421 -6.96 -2.68 -28.27
CA GLY A 421 -6.60 -4.06 -28.59
C GLY A 421 -7.82 -4.93 -28.85
N LYS A 422 -7.60 -6.22 -29.10
CA LYS A 422 -8.64 -7.24 -29.08
C LYS A 422 -9.28 -7.30 -27.69
N ASN A 423 -8.44 -7.44 -26.67
CA ASN A 423 -8.71 -7.20 -25.26
C ASN A 423 -7.75 -6.14 -24.70
N VAL A 424 -8.13 -5.51 -23.60
CA VAL A 424 -7.25 -4.60 -22.85
C VAL A 424 -7.19 -5.04 -21.39
N TYR A 425 -5.99 -5.40 -20.92
CA TYR A 425 -5.74 -5.86 -19.56
C TYR A 425 -4.84 -4.89 -18.81
N LEU A 426 -5.31 -4.38 -17.67
CA LEU A 426 -4.52 -3.57 -16.72
C LEU A 426 -4.39 -4.33 -15.41
N ASN A 427 -3.33 -5.13 -15.30
CA ASN A 427 -3.16 -6.07 -14.19
C ASN A 427 -2.34 -5.44 -13.06
N ALA A 428 -2.64 -5.89 -11.84
CA ALA A 428 -1.80 -5.63 -10.69
C ALA A 428 -0.74 -6.73 -10.56
N LEU A 429 0.41 -6.36 -9.99
CA LEU A 429 1.44 -7.30 -9.55
C LEU A 429 1.65 -7.15 -8.04
N THR A 430 2.50 -8.00 -7.47
CA THR A 430 2.78 -7.99 -6.04
C THR A 430 4.27 -7.89 -5.75
N GLU A 431 4.65 -6.97 -4.88
CA GLU A 431 5.96 -6.96 -4.24
C GLU A 431 5.91 -7.80 -2.98
N ASN A 432 6.87 -8.71 -2.81
CA ASN A 432 6.87 -9.62 -1.66
C ASN A 432 8.07 -9.35 -0.75
N GLU A 433 7.83 -9.36 0.55
CA GLU A 433 8.82 -9.31 1.61
C GLU A 433 8.61 -10.49 2.57
N SER A 434 9.69 -11.19 2.90
CA SER A 434 9.71 -12.27 3.88
C SER A 434 10.85 -12.01 4.83
N ARG A 435 10.56 -11.97 6.13
CA ARG A 435 11.55 -11.66 7.16
C ARG A 435 11.47 -12.63 8.31
N HIS A 436 12.60 -13.27 8.63
CA HIS A 436 12.76 -14.12 9.80
C HIS A 436 13.72 -13.47 10.80
N VAL A 437 13.25 -13.25 12.03
CA VAL A 437 14.05 -12.66 13.11
C VAL A 437 14.12 -13.62 14.29
N SER A 438 15.34 -14.06 14.63
CA SER A 438 15.60 -14.85 15.84
C SER A 438 16.48 -14.05 16.81
N GLN A 439 15.91 -13.66 17.94
CA GLN A 439 16.62 -12.95 19.02
C GLN A 439 16.85 -13.86 20.21
N TYR A 440 18.07 -13.84 20.74
CA TYR A 440 18.48 -14.60 21.90
C TYR A 440 19.28 -13.73 22.88
N ALA A 441 18.77 -13.58 24.09
CA ALA A 441 19.49 -12.87 25.15
C ALA A 441 19.67 -13.78 26.38
N ARG A 442 20.85 -13.68 26.99
CA ARG A 442 21.15 -14.29 28.29
C ARG A 442 21.97 -13.31 29.12
N ASN A 443 21.49 -13.02 30.32
CA ASN A 443 22.18 -12.14 31.25
C ASN A 443 22.23 -12.81 32.62
N ALA A 444 23.43 -12.99 33.15
CA ALA A 444 23.63 -13.47 34.51
C ALA A 444 24.68 -12.62 35.24
N GLY A 445 24.45 -12.31 36.51
CA GLY A 445 25.40 -11.53 37.31
C GLY A 445 25.22 -11.74 38.79
N ILE A 446 26.29 -11.49 39.54
CA ILE A 446 26.28 -11.39 41.01
C ILE A 446 27.06 -10.15 41.41
N GLY A 447 26.54 -9.36 42.34
CA GLY A 447 27.20 -8.13 42.76
C GLY A 447 26.71 -7.62 44.09
N VAL A 448 27.38 -6.57 44.55
CA VAL A 448 27.00 -5.80 45.72
C VAL A 448 26.69 -4.39 45.25
N ASN A 449 25.58 -3.83 45.71
CA ASN A 449 25.23 -2.44 45.46
C ASN A 449 25.23 -1.62 46.77
N MET A 450 25.62 -0.37 46.66
CA MET A 450 25.71 0.58 47.77
C MET A 450 25.26 1.95 47.28
N ALA A 451 24.21 2.51 47.89
CA ALA A 451 23.81 3.89 47.62
C ALA A 451 24.81 4.86 48.31
N TYR A 452 25.51 5.70 47.54
CA TYR A 452 26.40 6.74 48.07
C TYR A 452 25.77 8.15 47.99
N ASN A 453 24.77 8.37 47.14
CA ASN A 453 23.98 9.58 47.08
C ASN A 453 22.48 9.25 46.85
N PRO A 454 21.75 8.83 47.88
CA PRO A 454 20.38 8.33 47.75
C PRO A 454 19.38 9.37 47.19
N LYS A 455 19.61 10.68 47.36
CA LYS A 455 18.77 11.74 46.74
C LYS A 455 18.92 11.77 45.22
N GLN A 456 20.12 11.47 44.70
CA GLN A 456 20.38 11.44 43.27
C GLN A 456 19.85 10.16 42.61
N VAL A 457 19.88 9.02 43.32
CA VAL A 457 19.22 7.77 42.91
C VAL A 457 17.74 7.99 42.61
N PHE A 458 17.07 8.79 43.45
CA PHE A 458 15.67 9.14 43.30
C PHE A 458 15.41 9.97 42.03
N LYS A 459 16.22 11.02 41.80
CA LYS A 459 16.04 11.96 40.67
C LYS A 459 16.41 11.35 39.31
N ASP A 460 17.43 10.50 39.26
CA ASP A 460 17.93 9.92 38.00
C ASP A 460 17.17 8.64 37.59
N ASN A 461 16.55 7.92 38.54
CA ASN A 461 15.58 6.87 38.21
C ASN A 461 14.31 7.46 37.60
N PHE A 462 13.89 8.64 38.06
CA PHE A 462 12.79 9.42 37.49
C PHE A 462 13.09 9.91 36.05
N GLY A 463 14.32 10.32 35.76
CA GLY A 463 14.72 10.85 34.45
C GLY A 463 14.98 9.81 33.33
N GLU A 464 15.48 8.60 33.66
CA GLU A 464 15.74 7.56 32.65
C GLU A 464 14.48 6.78 32.22
N GLN A 465 13.52 6.59 33.12
CA GLN A 465 12.20 6.03 32.80
C GLN A 465 11.39 6.91 31.84
N ALA A 466 11.81 8.18 31.65
CA ALA A 466 11.20 9.09 30.69
C ALA A 466 11.85 9.08 29.29
N ASN A 467 13.02 8.46 29.09
CA ASN A 467 13.82 8.60 27.86
C ASN A 467 14.24 7.29 27.15
N GLN A 468 13.95 6.09 27.69
CA GLN A 468 14.39 4.82 27.10
C GLN A 468 13.36 4.07 26.23
N GLY A 469 12.21 4.66 25.89
CA GLY A 469 11.18 4.05 25.04
C GLY A 469 11.06 4.70 23.66
N SER A 470 12.00 4.44 22.75
CA SER A 470 11.91 4.86 21.34
C SER A 470 11.69 3.64 20.45
N ALA A 471 10.43 3.22 20.29
CA ALA A 471 9.97 2.38 19.18
C ALA A 471 8.57 2.86 18.77
N VAL A 472 8.36 2.97 17.47
CA VAL A 472 7.34 3.80 16.81
C VAL A 472 5.99 3.08 16.78
N GLY A 473 5.12 3.41 17.73
CA GLY A 473 3.69 3.08 17.75
C GLY A 473 2.97 4.04 18.70
N ILE A 474 1.67 4.29 18.50
CA ILE A 474 0.87 5.21 19.36
C ILE A 474 0.90 4.77 20.84
N VAL A 475 1.16 3.48 21.06
CA VAL A 475 1.39 2.85 22.36
C VAL A 475 2.72 3.34 22.99
N GLY A 476 3.80 3.56 22.22
CA GLY A 476 5.12 3.94 22.74
C GLY A 476 5.25 5.39 23.28
N LYS A 477 4.40 6.34 22.86
CA LYS A 477 4.55 7.76 23.23
C LYS A 477 3.92 8.16 24.58
N ILE A 478 3.15 7.28 25.23
CA ILE A 478 2.41 7.61 26.48
C ILE A 478 3.06 6.95 27.73
N PHE A 479 4.09 6.11 27.58
CA PHE A 479 4.66 5.31 28.68
C PHE A 479 5.55 6.02 29.70
N THR A 480 5.78 7.33 29.61
CA THR A 480 6.86 7.99 30.37
C THR A 480 6.44 8.72 31.65
N THR A 481 5.18 8.59 32.13
CA THR A 481 4.71 9.38 33.29
C THR A 481 4.15 8.59 34.49
N ALA A 482 4.35 7.26 34.57
CA ALA A 482 3.63 6.43 35.55
C ALA A 482 4.47 5.37 36.31
N GLU A 483 5.70 5.68 36.77
CA GLU A 483 6.42 4.77 37.68
C GLU A 483 7.16 5.47 38.85
N ALA A 484 6.63 6.61 39.32
CA ALA A 484 7.23 7.39 40.41
C ALA A 484 6.79 6.99 41.84
N THR A 485 5.84 6.05 42.02
CA THR A 485 5.22 5.81 43.35
C THR A 485 5.16 4.33 43.76
N ALA A 486 6.05 3.47 43.27
CA ALA A 486 6.16 2.07 43.72
C ALA A 486 7.52 1.71 44.37
N LYS A 487 8.46 2.67 44.48
CA LYS A 487 9.80 2.47 45.07
C LYS A 487 10.04 3.24 46.37
N THR A 488 9.00 3.55 47.14
CA THR A 488 9.10 4.43 48.32
C THR A 488 9.49 3.76 49.65
N THR A 489 9.80 2.45 49.72
CA THR A 489 10.07 1.88 51.06
C THR A 489 11.17 0.82 51.19
N ASN A 490 12.01 0.55 50.16
CA ASN A 490 13.08 -0.46 50.34
C ASN A 490 14.42 -0.19 49.62
N GLN A 491 14.68 1.02 49.08
CA GLN A 491 15.96 1.32 48.40
C GLN A 491 16.83 2.36 49.11
N VAL A 492 16.34 3.00 50.17
CA VAL A 492 17.08 4.07 50.86
C VAL A 492 17.84 3.58 52.11
N PHE A 493 17.66 2.32 52.56
CA PHE A 493 18.22 1.87 53.85
C PHE A 493 18.96 0.52 53.91
N THR A 494 19.25 -0.18 52.80
CA THR A 494 20.17 -1.34 52.85
C THR A 494 21.51 -1.02 52.18
N PRO A 495 22.52 -0.52 52.92
CA PRO A 495 23.89 -0.45 52.40
C PRO A 495 24.43 -1.88 52.24
N GLY A 496 24.88 -2.24 51.02
CA GLY A 496 25.66 -3.45 50.78
C GLY A 496 24.90 -4.75 50.45
N GLY A 497 23.75 -4.67 49.77
CA GLY A 497 22.99 -5.86 49.38
C GLY A 497 23.69 -6.72 48.31
N VAL A 498 23.95 -7.99 48.61
CA VAL A 498 24.38 -8.97 47.59
C VAL A 498 23.16 -9.33 46.73
N TYR A 499 23.25 -9.13 45.43
CA TYR A 499 22.22 -9.52 44.48
C TYR A 499 22.77 -10.48 43.44
N GLY A 500 21.91 -11.32 42.88
CA GLY A 500 22.23 -12.14 41.73
C GLY A 500 21.02 -12.32 40.83
N HIS A 501 21.26 -12.45 39.53
CA HIS A 501 20.22 -12.72 38.55
C HIS A 501 20.74 -13.62 37.44
N SER A 502 19.84 -14.35 36.80
CA SER A 502 20.06 -15.13 35.59
C SER A 502 18.77 -15.12 34.79
N GLN A 503 18.76 -14.50 33.62
CA GLN A 503 17.63 -14.45 32.71
C GLN A 503 18.03 -14.90 31.31
N ARG A 504 17.11 -15.55 30.61
CA ARG A 504 17.24 -16.02 29.23
C ARG A 504 15.93 -15.75 28.50
N SER A 505 16.00 -15.12 27.34
CA SER A 505 14.87 -14.95 26.41
C SER A 505 15.24 -15.46 25.03
N ARG A 506 14.24 -15.98 24.32
CA ARG A 506 14.31 -16.30 22.89
C ARG A 506 13.02 -15.82 22.25
N LEU A 507 13.13 -15.07 21.17
CA LEU A 507 12.03 -14.59 20.34
C LEU A 507 12.30 -15.04 18.91
N GLU A 508 11.34 -15.70 18.29
CA GLU A 508 11.32 -16.03 16.86
C GLU A 508 10.13 -15.30 16.26
N LYS A 509 10.35 -14.56 15.16
CA LYS A 509 9.31 -13.87 14.40
C LYS A 509 9.49 -14.19 12.94
N GLU A 510 8.41 -14.56 12.27
CA GLU A 510 8.32 -14.75 10.83
C GLU A 510 7.26 -13.81 10.31
N GLY A 511 7.64 -12.91 9.41
CA GLY A 511 6.74 -11.98 8.75
C GLY A 511 6.73 -12.21 7.26
N THR A 512 5.57 -12.15 6.65
CA THR A 512 5.39 -12.12 5.19
C THR A 512 4.51 -10.94 4.82
N GLN A 513 4.86 -10.24 3.75
CA GLN A 513 4.07 -9.13 3.23
C GLN A 513 4.06 -9.22 1.70
N SER A 514 2.88 -9.03 1.12
CA SER A 514 2.66 -8.95 -0.31
C SER A 514 1.88 -7.67 -0.59
N ASN A 515 2.49 -6.70 -1.26
CA ASN A 515 1.87 -5.41 -1.56
C ASN A 515 1.50 -5.36 -3.04
N ALA A 516 0.23 -5.09 -3.34
CA ALA A 516 -0.21 -4.86 -4.70
C ALA A 516 0.40 -3.58 -5.31
N VAL A 517 0.89 -3.69 -6.53
CA VAL A 517 1.33 -2.59 -7.39
C VAL A 517 0.42 -2.57 -8.62
N VAL A 518 -0.25 -1.43 -8.83
CA VAL A 518 -1.31 -1.28 -9.82
C VAL A 518 -0.88 -0.39 -10.98
N SER A 519 -1.53 -0.53 -12.13
CA SER A 519 -1.31 0.35 -13.28
C SER A 519 -1.89 1.74 -13.04
N THR A 520 -1.21 2.78 -13.53
CA THR A 520 -1.67 4.17 -13.48
C THR A 520 -1.77 4.74 -14.88
N VAL A 521 -2.88 5.42 -15.16
CA VAL A 521 -3.22 5.96 -16.49
C VAL A 521 -3.72 7.38 -16.32
N ASP A 522 -2.91 8.38 -16.71
CA ASP A 522 -3.22 9.80 -16.53
C ASP A 522 -3.13 10.57 -17.85
N ALA A 523 -4.25 11.16 -18.29
CA ALA A 523 -4.35 11.93 -19.52
C ALA A 523 -4.66 13.42 -19.25
N GLY A 524 -3.92 14.32 -19.89
CA GLY A 524 -4.13 15.75 -19.81
C GLY A 524 -5.38 16.23 -20.55
N GLY A 525 -5.85 15.45 -21.52
CA GLY A 525 -7.07 15.62 -22.31
C GLY A 525 -8.07 14.50 -22.02
N ASN A 526 -8.49 13.76 -23.05
CA ASN A 526 -9.41 12.63 -22.98
C ASN A 526 -8.65 11.29 -22.85
N LEU A 527 -9.31 10.30 -22.25
CA LEU A 527 -8.84 8.92 -22.21
C LEU A 527 -9.85 8.01 -22.91
N SER A 528 -9.42 7.26 -23.92
CA SER A 528 -10.21 6.21 -24.57
C SER A 528 -9.50 4.86 -24.46
N ILE A 529 -10.23 3.85 -23.96
CA ILE A 529 -9.79 2.46 -23.85
C ILE A 529 -10.79 1.59 -24.60
N ILE A 530 -10.34 0.92 -25.65
CA ILE A 530 -11.19 0.19 -26.60
C ILE A 530 -10.75 -1.27 -26.71
N ALA A 531 -11.62 -2.20 -26.28
CA ALA A 531 -11.51 -3.62 -26.58
C ALA A 531 -12.41 -3.96 -27.78
N THR A 532 -11.78 -4.16 -28.94
CA THR A 532 -12.46 -4.29 -30.24
C THR A 532 -13.22 -5.60 -30.42
N GLN A 533 -12.85 -6.66 -29.69
CA GLN A 533 -13.51 -7.98 -29.82
C GLN A 533 -13.85 -8.63 -28.48
N GLY A 534 -13.17 -8.28 -27.39
CA GLY A 534 -13.35 -8.91 -26.09
C GLY A 534 -13.49 -7.92 -24.96
N ASP A 535 -12.72 -8.13 -23.90
CA ASP A 535 -12.92 -7.51 -22.59
C ASP A 535 -11.96 -6.35 -22.31
N ILE A 536 -12.42 -5.41 -21.49
CA ILE A 536 -11.55 -4.53 -20.70
C ILE A 536 -11.53 -5.07 -19.28
N GLN A 537 -10.33 -5.36 -18.74
CA GLN A 537 -10.15 -5.79 -17.37
C GLN A 537 -9.14 -4.90 -16.64
N SER A 538 -9.48 -4.49 -15.42
CA SER A 538 -8.61 -3.74 -14.52
C SER A 538 -8.55 -4.44 -13.17
N GLN A 539 -7.36 -4.51 -12.57
CA GLN A 539 -7.14 -4.94 -11.20
C GLN A 539 -6.57 -3.78 -10.39
N GLY A 540 -7.44 -3.05 -9.68
CA GLY A 540 -7.04 -1.92 -8.85
C GLY A 540 -6.41 -0.73 -9.60
N ALA A 541 -6.48 -0.68 -10.93
CA ALA A 541 -5.83 0.37 -11.72
C ALA A 541 -6.48 1.74 -11.47
N GLN A 542 -5.66 2.78 -11.64
CA GLN A 542 -6.06 4.18 -11.43
C GLN A 542 -6.10 4.90 -12.77
N PHE A 543 -7.25 5.45 -13.11
CA PHE A 543 -7.51 6.20 -14.34
C PHE A 543 -7.91 7.63 -14.01
N SER A 544 -7.23 8.59 -14.64
CA SER A 544 -7.62 10.00 -14.58
C SER A 544 -7.50 10.69 -15.92
N ALA A 545 -8.42 11.61 -16.18
CA ALA A 545 -8.27 12.56 -17.27
C ALA A 545 -8.87 13.94 -16.91
N LYS A 546 -8.34 15.02 -17.49
CA LYS A 546 -8.98 16.34 -17.35
C LYS A 546 -10.24 16.46 -18.22
N GLY A 547 -10.30 15.75 -19.34
CA GLY A 547 -11.44 15.62 -20.23
C GLY A 547 -12.28 14.39 -19.94
N ASN A 548 -12.81 13.78 -21.00
CA ASN A 548 -13.70 12.62 -20.93
C ASN A 548 -12.93 11.31 -20.71
N GLY A 549 -13.59 10.34 -20.09
CA GLY A 549 -13.16 8.94 -20.01
C GLY A 549 -14.12 8.04 -20.75
N GLU A 550 -13.62 7.24 -21.69
CA GLU A 550 -14.38 6.27 -22.48
C GLU A 550 -13.76 4.88 -22.34
N PHE A 551 -14.58 3.92 -21.93
CA PHE A 551 -14.24 2.50 -21.86
C PHE A 551 -15.27 1.76 -22.70
N TRP A 552 -14.83 1.25 -23.85
CA TRP A 552 -15.71 0.54 -24.78
C TRP A 552 -15.21 -0.89 -24.98
N ALA A 553 -16.01 -1.86 -24.59
CA ALA A 553 -15.72 -3.28 -24.78
C ALA A 553 -16.81 -3.95 -25.61
N GLN A 554 -16.37 -4.81 -26.54
CA GLN A 554 -17.30 -5.63 -27.31
C GLN A 554 -18.00 -6.67 -26.42
N GLU A 555 -17.31 -7.22 -25.42
CA GLU A 555 -17.83 -8.18 -24.44
C GLU A 555 -18.01 -7.53 -23.07
N ASN A 556 -17.06 -7.58 -22.14
CA ASN A 556 -17.24 -7.12 -20.76
C ASN A 556 -16.32 -5.96 -20.37
N VAL A 557 -16.78 -5.11 -19.45
CA VAL A 557 -15.93 -4.17 -18.70
C VAL A 557 -15.88 -4.63 -17.25
N ASN A 558 -14.73 -5.15 -16.81
CA ASN A 558 -14.52 -5.70 -15.47
C ASN A 558 -13.50 -4.88 -14.68
N LEU A 559 -13.98 -4.07 -13.73
CA LEU A 559 -13.15 -3.27 -12.84
C LEU A 559 -13.05 -3.96 -11.47
N ASP A 560 -12.03 -4.79 -11.34
CA ASP A 560 -11.73 -5.63 -10.18
C ASP A 560 -10.74 -4.95 -9.21
N VAL A 561 -10.33 -5.69 -8.20
CA VAL A 561 -9.46 -5.26 -7.10
C VAL A 561 -8.07 -5.89 -7.21
N ALA A 562 -7.06 -5.15 -6.77
CA ALA A 562 -5.75 -5.69 -6.45
C ALA A 562 -5.72 -6.13 -4.98
N VAL A 563 -4.87 -7.10 -4.62
CA VAL A 563 -4.87 -7.70 -3.27
C VAL A 563 -3.52 -7.51 -2.60
N SER A 564 -3.51 -6.91 -1.42
CA SER A 564 -2.34 -6.88 -0.53
C SER A 564 -2.58 -7.79 0.67
N THR A 565 -1.57 -8.54 1.08
CA THR A 565 -1.61 -9.43 2.24
C THR A 565 -0.46 -9.17 3.19
N SER A 566 -0.68 -9.32 4.49
CA SER A 566 0.38 -9.31 5.51
C SER A 566 0.10 -10.44 6.49
N GLY A 567 1.13 -11.21 6.83
CA GLY A 567 1.07 -12.30 7.78
C GLY A 567 2.25 -12.22 8.75
N GLN A 568 2.02 -12.49 10.03
CA GLN A 568 3.09 -12.51 11.02
C GLN A 568 2.84 -13.60 12.06
N ASN A 569 3.80 -14.50 12.19
CA ASN A 569 3.86 -15.50 13.24
C ASN A 569 4.98 -15.16 14.23
N SER A 570 4.75 -15.39 15.51
CA SER A 570 5.72 -15.11 16.56
C SER A 570 5.67 -16.14 17.67
N GLN A 571 6.85 -16.46 18.20
CA GLN A 571 7.02 -17.30 19.38
C GLN A 571 8.03 -16.67 20.33
N GLU A 572 7.62 -16.44 21.57
CA GLU A 572 8.51 -15.94 22.62
C GLU A 572 8.61 -16.96 23.77
N LYS A 573 9.83 -17.18 24.26
CA LYS A 573 10.13 -18.00 25.45
C LYS A 573 11.06 -17.25 26.38
N ARG A 574 10.65 -17.01 27.62
CA ARG A 574 11.46 -16.34 28.65
C ARG A 574 11.57 -17.19 29.90
N LYS A 575 12.74 -17.18 30.54
CA LYS A 575 12.98 -17.79 31.85
C LYS A 575 13.93 -16.93 32.65
N GLY A 576 13.66 -16.73 33.93
CA GLY A 576 14.54 -15.95 34.79
C GLY A 576 14.55 -16.45 36.23
N ALA A 577 15.64 -16.13 36.93
CA ALA A 577 15.84 -16.31 38.35
C ALA A 577 16.57 -15.08 38.90
N ALA A 578 16.15 -14.54 40.03
CA ALA A 578 16.82 -13.42 40.69
C ALA A 578 16.75 -13.57 42.21
N PHE A 579 17.74 -13.02 42.91
CA PHE A 579 17.73 -12.88 44.36
C PHE A 579 18.41 -11.58 44.77
N ASN A 580 18.01 -11.04 45.92
CA ASN A 580 18.59 -9.89 46.55
C ASN A 580 18.60 -10.07 48.07
N LEU A 581 19.78 -10.38 48.62
CA LEU A 581 19.98 -10.61 50.05
C LEU A 581 19.78 -9.32 50.88
N GLY A 582 19.98 -8.14 50.29
CA GLY A 582 19.69 -6.85 50.95
C GLY A 582 18.19 -6.53 51.05
N LYS A 583 17.35 -7.25 50.31
CA LYS A 583 15.87 -7.17 50.39
C LYS A 583 15.23 -8.44 50.96
N GLY A 584 16.02 -9.49 51.21
CA GLY A 584 15.53 -10.81 51.64
C GLY A 584 14.67 -11.52 50.58
N SER A 585 14.85 -11.23 49.30
CA SER A 585 13.96 -11.69 48.24
C SER A 585 14.65 -12.58 47.21
N ALA A 586 13.90 -13.53 46.65
CA ALA A 586 14.31 -14.37 45.53
C ALA A 586 13.07 -14.76 44.72
N GLY A 587 13.23 -15.01 43.42
CA GLY A 587 12.14 -15.48 42.57
C GLY A 587 12.61 -16.10 41.25
N VAL A 588 11.75 -16.94 40.66
CA VAL A 588 11.93 -17.58 39.36
C VAL A 588 10.67 -17.44 38.52
N TYR A 589 10.81 -17.33 37.19
CA TYR A 589 9.68 -17.25 36.26
C TYR A 589 9.96 -17.95 34.93
N ALA A 590 8.88 -18.35 34.26
CA ALA A 590 8.87 -18.90 32.90
C ALA A 590 7.64 -18.40 32.14
N GLU A 591 7.85 -18.03 30.88
CA GLU A 591 6.83 -17.51 29.98
C GLU A 591 6.98 -18.14 28.59
N HIS A 592 5.84 -18.39 27.96
CA HIS A 592 5.73 -18.83 26.57
C HIS A 592 4.54 -18.10 25.92
N ALA A 593 4.80 -17.42 24.80
CA ALA A 593 3.81 -16.72 24.01
C ALA A 593 3.89 -17.18 22.55
N LEU A 594 2.72 -17.29 21.91
CA LEU A 594 2.51 -17.53 20.49
C LEU A 594 1.58 -16.41 20.00
N GLY A 595 1.84 -15.88 18.82
CA GLY A 595 0.95 -14.91 18.17
C GLY A 595 1.01 -15.08 16.67
N ASP A 596 -0.15 -15.17 16.05
CA ASP A 596 -0.36 -15.27 14.61
C ASP A 596 -1.34 -14.16 14.20
N GLY A 597 -1.05 -13.50 13.08
CA GLY A 597 -1.84 -12.37 12.61
C GLY A 597 -1.80 -12.27 11.10
N GLU A 598 -2.96 -12.10 10.48
CA GLU A 598 -3.12 -11.99 9.03
C GLU A 598 -4.00 -10.79 8.68
N SER A 599 -3.69 -10.14 7.56
CA SER A 599 -4.51 -9.10 6.94
C SER A 599 -4.54 -9.31 5.43
N ARG A 600 -5.71 -9.13 4.84
CA ARG A 600 -5.95 -9.13 3.39
C ARG A 600 -6.82 -7.93 3.03
N THR A 601 -6.28 -7.05 2.20
CA THR A 601 -6.95 -5.82 1.77
C THR A 601 -7.12 -5.82 0.26
N GLU A 602 -8.35 -5.58 -0.20
CA GLU A 602 -8.67 -5.40 -1.63
C GLU A 602 -8.66 -3.92 -2.02
N GLN A 603 -7.74 -3.53 -2.90
CA GLN A 603 -7.64 -2.20 -3.48
C GLN A 603 -8.45 -2.12 -4.79
N ALA A 604 -9.54 -1.37 -4.77
CA ALA A 604 -10.42 -1.22 -5.94
C ALA A 604 -9.86 -0.28 -7.03
N SER A 605 -10.36 -0.46 -8.26
CA SER A 605 -10.08 0.44 -9.38
C SER A 605 -10.66 1.84 -9.13
N VAL A 606 -9.94 2.89 -9.56
CA VAL A 606 -10.35 4.29 -9.39
C VAL A 606 -10.40 5.00 -10.75
N LEU A 607 -11.50 5.69 -11.03
CA LEU A 607 -11.78 6.39 -12.28
C LEU A 607 -12.18 7.83 -11.94
N SER A 608 -11.41 8.83 -12.38
CA SER A 608 -11.64 10.25 -12.03
C SER A 608 -11.48 11.20 -13.22
N PHE A 609 -12.62 11.71 -13.72
CA PHE A 609 -12.68 12.46 -14.97
C PHE A 609 -13.23 13.89 -14.79
N GLY A 610 -12.67 14.85 -15.53
CA GLY A 610 -13.16 16.23 -15.54
C GLY A 610 -14.26 16.52 -16.56
N GLY A 611 -14.41 15.64 -17.55
CA GLY A 611 -15.56 15.62 -18.46
C GLY A 611 -16.57 14.57 -18.04
N ASN A 612 -17.09 13.85 -19.03
CA ASN A 612 -17.99 12.71 -18.85
C ASN A 612 -17.20 11.40 -18.65
N LEU A 613 -17.84 10.41 -18.04
CA LEU A 613 -17.38 9.02 -17.98
C LEU A 613 -18.39 8.11 -18.67
N SER A 614 -17.93 7.28 -19.61
CA SER A 614 -18.72 6.22 -20.23
C SER A 614 -18.05 4.86 -20.05
N LEU A 615 -18.80 3.92 -19.46
CA LEU A 615 -18.47 2.50 -19.39
C LEU A 615 -19.49 1.74 -20.24
N HIS A 616 -19.03 1.14 -21.34
CA HIS A 616 -19.88 0.50 -22.33
C HIS A 616 -19.43 -0.92 -22.64
N ALA A 617 -20.29 -1.89 -22.37
CA ALA A 617 -20.14 -3.29 -22.75
C ALA A 617 -21.25 -3.64 -23.77
N GLU A 618 -20.90 -3.80 -25.04
CA GLU A 618 -21.90 -3.93 -26.13
C GLU A 618 -22.75 -5.21 -25.99
N LYS A 619 -22.13 -6.35 -25.68
CA LYS A 619 -22.80 -7.67 -25.59
C LYS A 619 -22.72 -8.33 -24.22
N GLY A 620 -21.82 -7.87 -23.36
CA GLY A 620 -21.54 -8.48 -22.06
C GLY A 620 -21.97 -7.60 -20.89
N ASN A 621 -21.23 -7.74 -19.80
CA ASN A 621 -21.54 -7.15 -18.51
C ASN A 621 -20.62 -5.98 -18.20
N VAL A 622 -21.08 -5.07 -17.34
CA VAL A 622 -20.21 -4.14 -16.62
C VAL A 622 -20.17 -4.53 -15.15
N THR A 623 -18.98 -4.84 -14.63
CA THR A 623 -18.77 -5.24 -13.23
C THR A 623 -17.86 -4.23 -12.53
N LEU A 624 -18.34 -3.68 -11.40
CA LEU A 624 -17.69 -2.64 -10.61
C LEU A 624 -17.50 -3.13 -9.17
N LYS A 625 -16.32 -3.68 -8.83
CA LYS A 625 -16.02 -4.20 -7.48
C LYS A 625 -15.25 -3.17 -6.66
N GLY A 626 -15.92 -2.56 -5.67
CA GLY A 626 -15.40 -1.48 -4.83
C GLY A 626 -15.02 -0.21 -5.60
N THR A 627 -15.28 -0.19 -6.92
CA THR A 627 -14.78 0.82 -7.85
C THR A 627 -15.21 2.21 -7.44
N GLN A 628 -14.30 3.18 -7.54
CA GLN A 628 -14.60 4.60 -7.31
C GLN A 628 -14.63 5.30 -8.68
N ALA A 629 -15.80 5.40 -9.30
CA ALA A 629 -16.03 6.00 -10.60
C ALA A 629 -16.67 7.39 -10.46
N VAL A 630 -15.89 8.44 -10.73
CA VAL A 630 -16.28 9.83 -10.50
C VAL A 630 -16.03 10.68 -11.74
N ALA A 631 -17.00 11.50 -12.11
CA ALA A 631 -16.87 12.48 -13.17
C ALA A 631 -17.47 13.84 -12.75
N GLU A 632 -16.94 14.95 -13.27
CA GLU A 632 -17.61 16.25 -13.13
C GLU A 632 -18.88 16.34 -13.98
N GLY A 633 -18.84 15.79 -15.20
CA GLY A 633 -19.97 15.67 -16.10
C GLY A 633 -20.78 14.39 -15.88
N ASN A 634 -21.42 13.89 -16.94
CA ASN A 634 -22.28 12.71 -16.89
C ASN A 634 -21.47 11.42 -16.67
N VAL A 635 -22.01 10.50 -15.87
CA VAL A 635 -21.52 9.12 -15.78
C VAL A 635 -22.54 8.20 -16.41
N SER A 636 -22.14 7.45 -17.42
CA SER A 636 -22.97 6.47 -18.13
C SER A 636 -22.39 5.07 -18.00
N VAL A 637 -23.23 4.11 -17.59
CA VAL A 637 -22.89 2.70 -17.49
C VAL A 637 -23.89 1.92 -18.34
N ASN A 638 -23.44 1.37 -19.45
CA ASN A 638 -24.27 0.64 -20.40
C ASN A 638 -23.74 -0.79 -20.56
N ALA A 639 -24.61 -1.78 -20.33
CA ALA A 639 -24.29 -3.19 -20.53
C ALA A 639 -25.34 -3.86 -21.41
N GLY A 640 -24.90 -4.60 -22.43
CA GLY A 640 -25.78 -5.45 -23.24
C GLY A 640 -26.44 -6.56 -22.42
N LYS A 641 -25.87 -6.93 -21.27
CA LYS A 641 -26.43 -7.85 -20.28
C LYS A 641 -26.56 -7.19 -18.92
N ASP A 642 -25.70 -7.51 -17.97
CA ASP A 642 -25.88 -7.12 -16.58
C ASP A 642 -24.94 -5.98 -16.17
N VAL A 643 -25.41 -5.12 -15.27
CA VAL A 643 -24.56 -4.20 -14.50
C VAL A 643 -24.48 -4.72 -13.06
N ARG A 644 -23.26 -5.03 -12.59
CA ARG A 644 -22.99 -5.52 -11.23
C ARG A 644 -22.13 -4.54 -10.46
N ILE A 645 -22.68 -3.98 -9.38
CA ILE A 645 -21.98 -3.10 -8.45
C ILE A 645 -21.80 -3.87 -7.14
N THR A 646 -20.57 -4.04 -6.67
CA THR A 646 -20.26 -4.82 -5.47
C THR A 646 -19.12 -4.18 -4.68
N THR A 647 -18.77 -4.74 -3.54
CA THR A 647 -17.85 -4.15 -2.56
C THR A 647 -16.45 -4.75 -2.66
N ALA A 648 -15.42 -3.96 -2.36
CA ALA A 648 -14.11 -4.48 -2.01
C ALA A 648 -14.07 -4.85 -0.51
N THR A 649 -13.20 -5.78 -0.12
CA THR A 649 -13.16 -6.31 1.25
C THR A 649 -11.81 -6.12 1.94
N THR A 650 -11.85 -5.84 3.24
CA THR A 650 -10.70 -5.92 4.13
C THR A 650 -10.97 -6.97 5.20
N ARG A 651 -10.09 -7.96 5.32
CA ARG A 651 -10.17 -9.04 6.30
C ARG A 651 -8.94 -9.00 7.20
N THR A 652 -9.15 -9.03 8.51
CA THR A 652 -8.07 -9.17 9.50
C THR A 652 -8.37 -10.35 10.42
N ALA A 653 -7.37 -11.17 10.70
CA ALA A 653 -7.48 -12.30 11.62
C ALA A 653 -6.30 -12.29 12.60
N THR A 654 -6.55 -12.64 13.86
CA THR A 654 -5.54 -12.73 14.91
C THR A 654 -5.77 -13.96 15.77
N ASP A 655 -4.69 -14.62 16.19
CA ASP A 655 -4.70 -15.70 17.18
C ASP A 655 -3.48 -15.55 18.10
N GLU A 656 -3.72 -15.28 19.37
CA GLU A 656 -2.68 -15.13 20.38
C GLU A 656 -2.88 -16.13 21.51
N ASN A 657 -1.80 -16.76 21.97
CA ASN A 657 -1.81 -17.68 23.10
C ASN A 657 -0.61 -17.41 24.00
N GLN A 658 -0.85 -17.10 25.27
CA GLN A 658 0.18 -16.75 26.23
C GLN A 658 0.04 -17.54 27.53
N SER A 659 1.16 -18.05 28.04
CA SER A 659 1.25 -18.72 29.33
C SER A 659 2.43 -18.19 30.14
N ARG A 660 2.17 -17.85 31.40
CA ARG A 660 3.16 -17.30 32.35
C ARG A 660 3.05 -17.99 33.69
N HIS A 661 4.20 -18.28 34.29
CA HIS A 661 4.32 -18.86 35.64
C HIS A 661 5.50 -18.21 36.37
N GLY A 662 5.33 -17.85 37.64
CA GLY A 662 6.40 -17.30 38.47
C GLY A 662 6.18 -17.51 39.97
N ILE A 663 7.27 -17.56 40.72
CA ILE A 663 7.27 -17.63 42.19
C ILE A 663 8.36 -16.70 42.76
N GLY A 664 8.10 -15.96 43.83
CA GLY A 664 9.01 -15.02 44.49
C GLY A 664 8.98 -13.57 43.94
N GLU A 665 9.96 -12.73 44.31
CA GLU A 665 10.12 -11.36 43.78
C GLU A 665 10.76 -11.43 42.37
N ALA A 666 10.00 -11.11 41.32
CA ALA A 666 10.44 -11.15 39.94
C ALA A 666 9.98 -9.89 39.16
N VAL A 667 10.87 -9.41 38.29
CA VAL A 667 10.51 -8.46 37.22
C VAL A 667 10.03 -9.30 36.05
N ILE A 668 8.72 -9.29 35.81
CA ILE A 668 8.05 -10.22 34.90
C ILE A 668 8.05 -9.65 33.48
N SER A 669 7.83 -8.34 33.33
CA SER A 669 7.97 -7.60 32.07
C SER A 669 8.61 -6.22 32.32
N GLU A 670 8.70 -5.39 31.29
CA GLU A 670 9.11 -3.97 31.45
C GLU A 670 8.11 -3.17 32.31
N THR A 671 6.86 -3.64 32.44
CA THR A 671 5.74 -2.96 33.10
C THR A 671 5.06 -3.77 34.22
N GLU A 672 5.45 -5.04 34.44
CA GLU A 672 4.88 -5.93 35.45
C GLU A 672 5.94 -6.40 36.46
N ARG A 673 5.71 -6.12 37.75
CA ARG A 673 6.54 -6.61 38.87
C ARG A 673 5.66 -7.35 39.86
N PHE A 674 6.20 -8.42 40.41
CA PHE A 674 5.46 -9.30 41.31
C PHE A 674 6.33 -9.86 42.43
N ASN A 675 5.75 -10.12 43.60
CA ASN A 675 6.36 -10.81 44.73
C ASN A 675 5.36 -11.82 45.34
N GLY A 676 5.49 -13.12 45.00
CA GLY A 676 4.51 -14.15 45.41
C GLY A 676 4.44 -15.38 44.49
N TYR A 677 3.30 -16.07 44.33
CA TYR A 677 3.04 -17.02 43.22
C TYR A 677 2.10 -16.44 42.14
N HIS A 678 2.49 -16.49 40.86
CA HIS A 678 1.72 -15.94 39.72
C HIS A 678 1.60 -16.99 38.61
N ARG A 679 0.38 -17.23 38.12
CA ARG A 679 0.11 -17.99 36.90
C ARG A 679 -0.93 -17.27 36.07
N GLN A 680 -0.59 -16.97 34.83
CA GLN A 680 -1.50 -16.34 33.88
C GLN A 680 -1.54 -17.16 32.59
N LEU A 681 -2.74 -17.47 32.13
CA LEU A 681 -3.02 -18.06 30.82
C LEU A 681 -3.95 -17.09 30.10
N SER A 682 -3.65 -16.73 28.87
CA SER A 682 -4.55 -15.95 28.03
C SER A 682 -4.54 -16.50 26.61
N SER A 683 -5.70 -16.51 25.97
CA SER A 683 -5.85 -16.78 24.55
C SER A 683 -6.83 -15.79 23.95
N GLU A 684 -6.54 -15.28 22.77
CA GLU A 684 -7.39 -14.37 22.03
C GLU A 684 -7.44 -14.82 20.57
N ASN A 685 -8.63 -14.89 19.98
CA ASN A 685 -8.82 -15.20 18.58
C ASN A 685 -9.85 -14.21 18.03
N GLY A 686 -9.55 -13.58 16.90
CA GLY A 686 -10.43 -12.59 16.31
C GLY A 686 -10.40 -12.62 14.80
N GLU A 687 -11.55 -12.33 14.18
CA GLU A 687 -11.68 -12.13 12.74
C GLU A 687 -12.61 -10.94 12.49
N GLN A 688 -12.23 -10.06 11.57
CA GLN A 688 -13.07 -8.97 11.11
C GLN A 688 -13.07 -8.91 9.59
N VAL A 689 -14.25 -8.75 8.98
CA VAL A 689 -14.43 -8.48 7.56
C VAL A 689 -15.22 -7.18 7.41
N SER A 690 -14.65 -6.21 6.71
CA SER A 690 -15.31 -4.95 6.38
C SER A 690 -15.45 -4.78 4.87
N HIS A 691 -16.53 -4.10 4.46
CA HIS A 691 -16.87 -3.87 3.06
C HIS A 691 -16.69 -2.39 2.67
N GLN A 692 -15.85 -2.13 1.67
CA GLN A 692 -15.75 -0.85 0.98
C GLN A 692 -16.77 -0.78 -0.16
N GLN A 693 -17.68 0.19 -0.07
CA GLN A 693 -18.73 0.44 -1.05
C GLN A 693 -18.13 0.91 -2.39
N ALA A 694 -18.66 0.40 -3.51
CA ALA A 694 -18.42 1.03 -4.81
C ALA A 694 -19.14 2.38 -4.87
N LEU A 695 -18.51 3.36 -5.51
CA LEU A 695 -18.98 4.73 -5.64
C LEU A 695 -19.08 5.10 -7.12
N ILE A 696 -20.25 5.50 -7.58
CA ILE A 696 -20.50 5.99 -8.93
C ILE A 696 -21.09 7.38 -8.80
N ALA A 697 -20.36 8.41 -9.21
CA ALA A 697 -20.73 9.79 -8.92
C ALA A 697 -20.56 10.76 -10.09
N SER A 698 -21.60 11.54 -10.35
CA SER A 698 -21.53 12.77 -11.14
C SER A 698 -21.59 13.99 -10.23
N LEU A 699 -20.55 14.83 -10.26
CA LEU A 699 -20.45 15.97 -9.34
C LEU A 699 -21.36 17.14 -9.74
N ASN A 700 -21.63 17.33 -11.04
CA ASN A 700 -22.42 18.47 -11.53
C ASN A 700 -23.64 18.09 -12.38
N ASP A 701 -23.77 16.84 -12.82
CA ASP A 701 -24.82 16.43 -13.74
C ASP A 701 -25.48 15.11 -13.30
N SER A 702 -25.54 14.11 -14.18
CA SER A 702 -26.39 12.93 -14.04
C SER A 702 -25.61 11.61 -14.08
N VAL A 703 -26.16 10.59 -13.44
CA VAL A 703 -25.71 9.20 -13.55
C VAL A 703 -26.79 8.39 -14.27
N SER A 704 -26.43 7.67 -15.32
CA SER A 704 -27.34 6.77 -16.06
C SER A 704 -26.77 5.35 -16.08
N ILE A 705 -27.56 4.39 -15.63
CA ILE A 705 -27.22 2.96 -15.63
C ILE A 705 -28.27 2.22 -16.44
N ASN A 706 -27.86 1.62 -17.55
CA ASN A 706 -28.72 0.81 -18.41
C ASN A 706 -28.14 -0.61 -18.55
N ALA A 707 -28.88 -1.59 -18.04
CA ALA A 707 -28.57 -3.00 -18.20
C ALA A 707 -29.56 -3.65 -19.17
N GLY A 708 -29.10 -4.43 -20.13
CA GLY A 708 -29.94 -5.23 -21.02
C GLY A 708 -30.79 -6.26 -20.27
N ASN A 709 -30.25 -6.86 -19.21
CA ASN A 709 -30.89 -7.86 -18.37
C ASN A 709 -31.03 -7.37 -16.91
N GLN A 710 -30.05 -7.62 -16.02
CA GLN A 710 -30.17 -7.24 -14.60
C GLN A 710 -29.25 -6.08 -14.20
N MET A 711 -29.78 -5.14 -13.42
CA MET A 711 -28.96 -4.23 -12.61
C MET A 711 -28.95 -4.75 -11.17
N HIS A 712 -27.76 -5.09 -10.66
CA HIS A 712 -27.59 -5.61 -9.30
C HIS A 712 -26.53 -4.82 -8.54
N SER A 713 -26.95 -4.14 -7.47
CA SER A 713 -26.07 -3.35 -6.60
C SER A 713 -26.03 -3.92 -5.18
N THR A 714 -24.85 -4.29 -4.72
CA THR A 714 -24.58 -4.72 -3.33
C THR A 714 -23.85 -3.61 -2.59
N SER A 715 -24.56 -2.94 -1.68
CA SER A 715 -24.03 -1.84 -0.85
C SER A 715 -23.33 -0.72 -1.65
N GLY A 716 -23.81 -0.39 -2.84
CA GLY A 716 -23.25 0.66 -3.69
C GLY A 716 -23.70 2.08 -3.30
N GLN A 717 -22.90 3.08 -3.67
CA GLN A 717 -23.23 4.50 -3.62
C GLN A 717 -23.36 5.04 -5.05
N ILE A 718 -24.55 5.54 -5.40
CA ILE A 718 -24.82 6.14 -6.72
C ILE A 718 -25.26 7.58 -6.48
N LEU A 719 -24.43 8.54 -6.85
CA LEU A 719 -24.61 9.95 -6.47
C LEU A 719 -24.65 10.83 -7.71
N ALA A 720 -25.60 11.75 -7.77
CA ALA A 720 -25.62 12.76 -8.82
C ALA A 720 -26.13 14.08 -8.25
N LYS A 721 -25.75 15.20 -8.85
CA LYS A 721 -26.32 16.49 -8.46
C LYS A 721 -27.73 16.67 -9.03
N ASN A 722 -27.92 16.26 -10.29
CA ASN A 722 -29.16 16.49 -11.04
C ASN A 722 -30.04 15.22 -11.06
N ARG A 723 -29.60 14.17 -11.76
CA ARG A 723 -30.45 13.00 -12.00
C ARG A 723 -29.72 11.66 -11.86
N ILE A 724 -30.40 10.66 -11.33
CA ILE A 724 -30.03 9.25 -11.42
C ILE A 724 -31.12 8.53 -12.21
N ASP A 725 -30.75 7.88 -13.31
CA ASP A 725 -31.64 7.03 -14.11
C ASP A 725 -31.10 5.59 -14.09
N VAL A 726 -31.90 4.64 -13.62
CA VAL A 726 -31.60 3.20 -13.65
C VAL A 726 -32.66 2.49 -14.47
N SER A 727 -32.25 1.77 -15.51
CA SER A 727 -33.14 0.94 -16.33
C SER A 727 -32.58 -0.46 -16.55
N ALA A 728 -33.38 -1.48 -16.28
CA ALA A 728 -33.05 -2.89 -16.54
C ALA A 728 -34.30 -3.72 -16.79
N GLU A 729 -34.16 -4.98 -17.21
CA GLU A 729 -35.29 -5.92 -17.14
C GLU A 729 -35.69 -6.19 -15.68
N GLU A 730 -34.72 -6.25 -14.75
CA GLU A 730 -34.93 -6.37 -13.31
C GLU A 730 -33.88 -5.55 -12.55
N VAL A 731 -34.28 -4.90 -11.46
CA VAL A 731 -33.41 -4.03 -10.65
C VAL A 731 -33.37 -4.53 -9.21
N THR A 732 -32.17 -4.80 -8.69
CA THR A 732 -31.95 -5.30 -7.34
C THR A 732 -30.89 -4.49 -6.60
N PHE A 733 -31.24 -4.00 -5.41
CA PHE A 733 -30.33 -3.42 -4.43
C PHE A 733 -30.29 -4.32 -3.18
N ASP A 734 -29.15 -4.90 -2.86
CA ASP A 734 -28.96 -5.81 -1.72
C ASP A 734 -27.77 -5.39 -0.84
N THR A 735 -27.54 -6.12 0.25
CA THR A 735 -26.68 -5.72 1.37
C THR A 735 -25.49 -6.64 1.57
N ALA A 736 -24.30 -6.06 1.67
CA ALA A 736 -23.15 -6.68 2.28
C ALA A 736 -23.25 -6.58 3.81
N HIS A 737 -22.45 -7.39 4.52
CA HIS A 737 -22.46 -7.40 5.98
C HIS A 737 -21.04 -7.31 6.52
N ASN A 738 -20.77 -6.32 7.36
CA ASN A 738 -19.54 -6.30 8.14
C ASN A 738 -19.65 -7.39 9.21
N ILE A 739 -18.63 -8.24 9.30
CA ILE A 739 -18.59 -9.36 10.23
C ILE A 739 -17.48 -9.11 11.24
N GLY A 740 -17.77 -9.32 12.52
CA GLY A 740 -16.79 -9.21 13.60
C GLY A 740 -16.95 -10.35 14.58
N ASN A 741 -15.93 -11.21 14.67
CA ASN A 741 -15.92 -12.35 15.56
C ASN A 741 -14.72 -12.21 16.51
N SER A 742 -14.93 -12.36 17.80
CA SER A 742 -13.86 -12.31 18.79
C SER A 742 -14.12 -13.28 19.92
N GLN A 743 -13.10 -14.05 20.28
CA GLN A 743 -13.10 -14.97 21.41
C GLN A 743 -11.88 -14.67 22.26
N SER A 744 -12.10 -14.35 23.52
CA SER A 744 -11.03 -14.14 24.48
C SER A 744 -11.24 -15.04 25.70
N HIS A 745 -10.14 -15.61 26.19
CA HIS A 745 -10.10 -16.35 27.42
C HIS A 745 -8.89 -15.90 28.24
N SER A 746 -9.12 -15.61 29.52
CA SER A 746 -8.07 -15.26 30.46
C SER A 746 -8.27 -16.04 31.76
N SER A 747 -7.20 -16.57 32.32
CA SER A 747 -7.16 -17.18 33.65
C SER A 747 -5.93 -16.65 34.37
N ASP A 748 -6.15 -15.94 35.46
CA ASP A 748 -5.11 -15.27 36.24
C ASP A 748 -5.17 -15.74 37.70
N LEU A 749 -4.04 -16.15 38.26
CA LEU A 749 -3.90 -16.62 39.64
C LEU A 749 -2.70 -15.91 40.27
N LYS A 750 -2.97 -15.07 41.26
CA LYS A 750 -2.00 -14.24 41.97
C LYS A 750 -2.06 -14.53 43.46
N ILE A 751 -0.89 -14.68 44.08
CA ILE A 751 -0.74 -14.88 45.52
C ILE A 751 0.45 -14.04 45.98
N GLY A 752 0.24 -12.77 46.36
CA GLY A 752 1.33 -11.87 46.77
C GLY A 752 1.11 -10.39 46.46
N GLN A 753 2.20 -9.63 46.30
CA GLN A 753 2.19 -8.20 45.94
C GLN A 753 2.42 -8.04 44.41
N PHE A 754 1.58 -7.28 43.69
CA PHE A 754 1.67 -7.14 42.23
C PHE A 754 1.42 -5.70 41.73
N ALA A 755 1.98 -5.37 40.55
CA ALA A 755 1.70 -4.15 39.77
C ALA A 755 1.66 -4.48 38.26
N ARG A 756 0.69 -3.94 37.49
CA ARG A 756 0.46 -4.30 36.07
C ARG A 756 0.10 -3.14 35.13
N VAL A 757 0.56 -3.24 33.87
CA VAL A 757 -0.01 -2.62 32.65
C VAL A 757 0.07 -3.64 31.49
N SER A 758 -1.05 -3.95 30.84
CA SER A 758 -1.12 -4.87 29.70
C SER A 758 -1.09 -4.14 28.35
N SER A 759 -0.26 -4.61 27.41
CA SER A 759 -0.36 -4.24 25.99
C SER A 759 -0.25 -5.51 25.15
N PRO A 760 -1.19 -5.77 24.21
CA PRO A 760 -0.90 -6.64 23.08
C PRO A 760 0.17 -5.96 22.20
N ILE A 761 0.97 -6.76 21.49
CA ILE A 761 1.94 -6.28 20.49
C ILE A 761 1.62 -6.98 19.17
N ILE A 762 0.70 -6.39 18.41
CA ILE A 762 0.64 -6.58 16.96
C ILE A 762 0.37 -5.20 16.36
N ASP A 763 1.33 -4.69 15.58
CA ASP A 763 1.16 -3.50 14.74
C ASP A 763 0.70 -4.00 13.36
N LEU A 764 -0.61 -4.21 13.18
CA LEU A 764 -1.19 -4.36 11.85
C LEU A 764 -1.54 -2.96 11.35
N ILE A 765 -0.70 -2.45 10.45
CA ILE A 765 -0.80 -1.12 9.84
C ILE A 765 -2.20 -0.93 9.22
N GLN A 766 -2.80 0.21 9.57
CA GLN A 766 -3.95 0.77 8.86
C GLN A 766 -3.48 1.40 7.55
N THR A 767 -4.05 0.96 6.43
CA THR A 767 -3.90 1.64 5.13
C THR A 767 -5.21 1.55 4.37
N VAL A 768 -5.74 2.70 3.93
CA VAL A 768 -6.10 3.07 2.54
C VAL A 768 -6.60 4.52 2.58
N GLU A 769 -5.70 5.51 2.61
CA GLU A 769 -6.12 6.93 2.44
C GLU A 769 -5.26 7.72 1.42
N GLN A 770 -4.43 7.04 0.60
CA GLN A 770 -3.49 7.73 -0.32
C GLN A 770 -3.48 7.16 -1.76
N ALA A 771 -4.61 6.68 -2.28
CA ALA A 771 -4.60 5.85 -3.49
C ALA A 771 -4.73 6.59 -4.84
N VAL A 772 -4.52 7.91 -4.93
CA VAL A 772 -4.50 8.61 -6.24
C VAL A 772 -3.36 9.62 -6.29
N ASN A 773 -2.38 9.37 -7.16
CA ASN A 773 -1.18 10.21 -7.31
C ASN A 773 -1.48 11.61 -7.89
N ASN A 774 -2.61 11.77 -8.59
CA ASN A 774 -3.06 13.04 -9.16
C ASN A 774 -3.96 13.79 -8.17
N LYS A 775 -3.53 14.99 -7.75
CA LYS A 775 -4.23 15.82 -6.76
C LYS A 775 -5.65 16.18 -7.19
N ALA A 776 -5.84 16.63 -8.44
CA ALA A 776 -7.17 17.02 -8.92
C ALA A 776 -8.11 15.81 -8.99
N ALA A 777 -7.58 14.65 -9.40
CA ALA A 777 -8.33 13.41 -9.40
C ALA A 777 -8.73 12.96 -7.98
N SER A 778 -7.81 13.10 -7.02
CA SER A 778 -8.07 12.83 -5.59
C SER A 778 -9.11 13.80 -5.01
N ASP A 779 -9.04 15.09 -5.35
CA ASP A 779 -9.98 16.10 -4.88
C ASP A 779 -11.40 15.82 -5.40
N ARG A 780 -11.56 15.34 -6.65
CA ARG A 780 -12.86 14.89 -7.18
C ARG A 780 -13.43 13.68 -6.44
N VAL A 781 -12.61 12.67 -6.14
CA VAL A 781 -13.06 11.50 -5.37
C VAL A 781 -13.48 11.92 -3.95
N LYS A 782 -12.71 12.82 -3.31
CA LYS A 782 -13.09 13.38 -2.00
C LYS A 782 -14.39 14.17 -2.07
N ALA A 783 -14.60 14.98 -3.12
CA ALA A 783 -15.85 15.71 -3.32
C ALA A 783 -17.05 14.77 -3.54
N ALA A 784 -16.86 13.63 -4.22
CA ALA A 784 -17.92 12.63 -4.33
C ALA A 784 -18.22 11.97 -2.98
N GLN A 785 -17.18 11.68 -2.17
CA GLN A 785 -17.36 11.13 -0.83
C GLN A 785 -18.09 12.10 0.11
N THR A 786 -17.85 13.42 0.00
CA THR A 786 -18.60 14.41 0.78
C THR A 786 -20.08 14.49 0.38
N LEU A 787 -20.41 14.33 -0.92
CA LEU A 787 -21.80 14.16 -1.37
C LEU A 787 -22.46 12.92 -0.73
N GLY A 788 -21.71 11.81 -0.60
CA GLY A 788 -22.19 10.59 0.06
C GLY A 788 -22.41 10.76 1.58
N ALA A 789 -21.55 11.53 2.25
CA ALA A 789 -21.69 11.82 3.68
C ALA A 789 -22.97 12.60 4.01
N ALA A 790 -23.40 13.50 3.12
CA ALA A 790 -24.64 14.25 3.27
C ALA A 790 -25.91 13.36 3.23
N ALA A 791 -25.86 12.29 2.43
CA ALA A 791 -26.90 11.26 2.43
C ALA A 791 -26.90 10.39 3.72
N LYS A 792 -25.78 10.34 4.46
CA LYS A 792 -25.57 9.54 5.69
C LYS A 792 -25.99 10.23 6.99
N ALA A 793 -26.55 11.44 6.98
CA ALA A 793 -26.85 12.26 8.17
C ALA A 793 -27.74 11.59 9.25
N TYR A 794 -28.31 10.40 8.99
CA TYR A 794 -29.08 9.62 9.95
C TYR A 794 -28.26 8.67 10.84
N SER A 795 -27.03 8.25 10.47
CA SER A 795 -26.31 7.16 11.18
C SER A 795 -25.01 7.57 11.90
N THR A 796 -24.43 8.74 11.60
CA THR A 796 -23.08 9.12 12.08
C THR A 796 -23.04 9.71 13.49
N ALA A 797 -24.20 9.95 14.13
CA ALA A 797 -24.26 10.54 15.47
C ALA A 797 -24.05 9.53 16.62
N ALA A 798 -24.09 8.21 16.35
CA ALA A 798 -24.08 7.18 17.40
C ALA A 798 -22.67 6.62 17.71
N ASP A 799 -21.81 6.47 16.71
CA ASP A 799 -20.54 5.73 16.86
C ASP A 799 -19.41 6.53 17.54
N LEU A 800 -19.52 7.87 17.57
CA LEU A 800 -18.47 8.73 18.12
C LEU A 800 -18.58 8.92 19.66
N ALA A 801 -19.63 8.40 20.29
CA ALA A 801 -19.97 8.71 21.69
C ALA A 801 -19.54 7.66 22.74
N ASN A 802 -19.03 6.49 22.35
CA ASN A 802 -18.61 5.45 23.30
C ASN A 802 -17.18 5.63 23.81
N GLY A 803 -16.97 6.74 24.53
CA GLY A 803 -15.78 6.99 25.34
C GLY A 803 -15.75 6.11 26.60
N GLY A 804 -15.26 4.87 26.47
CA GLY A 804 -14.89 3.99 27.58
C GLY A 804 -13.46 4.23 28.08
N ALA A 805 -13.21 4.08 29.39
CA ALA A 805 -11.96 4.44 30.06
C ALA A 805 -10.69 3.86 29.40
N LEU A 806 -9.68 4.70 29.18
CA LEU A 806 -8.53 4.35 28.34
C LEU A 806 -7.40 3.62 29.08
N PHE A 807 -7.13 3.86 30.37
CA PHE A 807 -6.09 3.11 31.13
C PHE A 807 -6.37 3.00 32.65
N ARG A 808 -6.04 1.83 33.23
CA ARG A 808 -6.07 1.58 34.70
C ARG A 808 -4.76 0.95 35.18
N VAL A 809 -4.09 1.60 36.14
CA VAL A 809 -2.89 1.10 36.83
C VAL A 809 -3.30 0.66 38.23
N GLU A 810 -3.03 -0.59 38.62
CA GLU A 810 -3.39 -1.15 39.93
C GLU A 810 -2.15 -1.75 40.63
N THR A 811 -1.95 -1.43 41.91
CA THR A 811 -0.95 -2.06 42.81
C THR A 811 -1.66 -2.63 44.03
N GLY A 812 -1.43 -3.90 44.39
CA GLY A 812 -2.17 -4.56 45.47
C GLY A 812 -1.44 -5.72 46.15
N SER A 813 -1.88 -6.08 47.37
CA SER A 813 -1.43 -7.24 48.16
C SER A 813 -2.62 -8.19 48.41
N GLY A 814 -2.51 -9.47 48.03
CA GLY A 814 -3.64 -10.40 48.18
C GLY A 814 -3.49 -11.78 47.54
N PHE A 815 -4.50 -12.62 47.73
CA PHE A 815 -4.76 -13.81 46.91
C PHE A 815 -5.91 -13.48 45.96
N SER A 816 -5.72 -13.63 44.65
CA SER A 816 -6.80 -13.48 43.67
C SER A 816 -6.68 -14.53 42.56
N HIS A 817 -7.78 -15.18 42.27
CA HIS A 817 -7.95 -16.07 41.12
C HIS A 817 -9.12 -15.53 40.30
N SER A 818 -8.89 -15.20 39.03
CA SER A 818 -9.92 -14.79 38.09
C SER A 818 -9.88 -15.62 36.81
N ARG A 819 -11.06 -15.90 36.26
CA ARG A 819 -11.26 -16.52 34.95
C ARG A 819 -12.32 -15.76 34.21
N GLU A 820 -12.00 -15.37 32.99
CA GLU A 820 -12.87 -14.64 32.10
C GLU A 820 -12.88 -15.35 30.76
N ARG A 821 -14.07 -15.47 30.15
CA ARG A 821 -14.24 -15.90 28.78
C ARG A 821 -15.32 -15.03 28.17
N ASN A 822 -14.99 -14.36 27.06
CA ASN A 822 -15.93 -13.57 26.29
C ASN A 822 -15.91 -14.05 24.84
N GLU A 823 -17.08 -14.27 24.26
CA GLU A 823 -17.29 -14.61 22.86
C GLU A 823 -18.26 -13.56 22.30
N ILE A 824 -17.86 -12.84 21.26
CA ILE A 824 -18.63 -11.78 20.60
C ILE A 824 -18.71 -12.12 19.11
N SER A 825 -19.91 -12.03 18.55
CA SER A 825 -20.18 -12.15 17.12
C SER A 825 -21.08 -10.99 16.70
N SER A 826 -20.68 -10.24 15.69
CA SER A 826 -21.46 -9.17 15.09
C SER A 826 -21.57 -9.36 13.58
N ARG A 827 -22.73 -8.98 13.04
CA ARG A 827 -23.03 -8.97 11.62
C ARG A 827 -23.85 -7.71 11.34
N GLU A 828 -23.21 -6.69 10.79
CA GLU A 828 -23.83 -5.39 10.56
C GLU A 828 -24.18 -5.20 9.08
N SER A 829 -25.44 -4.93 8.76
CA SER A 829 -25.89 -4.71 7.38
C SER A 829 -25.36 -3.38 6.84
N VAL A 830 -24.78 -3.40 5.64
CA VAL A 830 -24.33 -2.21 4.90
C VAL A 830 -25.30 -1.95 3.74
N GLY A 831 -25.97 -0.80 3.76
CA GLY A 831 -27.01 -0.46 2.78
C GLY A 831 -26.50 0.17 1.47
N ASN A 832 -27.38 0.23 0.47
CA ASN A 832 -27.18 1.03 -0.75
C ASN A 832 -27.59 2.49 -0.51
N GLN A 833 -26.97 3.42 -1.23
CA GLN A 833 -27.27 4.84 -1.12
C GLN A 833 -27.37 5.49 -2.48
N LEU A 834 -28.49 6.16 -2.73
CA LEU A 834 -28.75 6.92 -3.94
C LEU A 834 -29.14 8.35 -3.54
N ASN A 835 -28.43 9.35 -4.07
CA ASN A 835 -28.75 10.75 -3.81
C ASN A 835 -28.68 11.61 -5.07
N ALA A 836 -29.81 12.23 -5.44
CA ALA A 836 -29.91 13.20 -6.53
C ALA A 836 -31.18 14.05 -6.43
N GLN A 837 -31.26 15.16 -7.17
CA GLN A 837 -32.51 15.94 -7.27
C GLN A 837 -33.65 15.10 -7.87
N HIS A 838 -33.36 14.29 -8.88
CA HIS A 838 -34.31 13.36 -9.49
C HIS A 838 -33.74 11.93 -9.50
N ILE A 839 -34.48 10.95 -8.99
CA ILE A 839 -34.10 9.54 -9.07
C ILE A 839 -35.22 8.77 -9.78
N ASN A 840 -34.91 8.11 -10.88
CA ASN A 840 -35.84 7.25 -11.62
C ASN A 840 -35.30 5.82 -11.66
N ILE A 841 -36.09 4.88 -11.14
CA ILE A 841 -35.77 3.45 -11.17
C ILE A 841 -36.84 2.74 -12.00
N THR A 842 -36.44 2.15 -13.11
CA THR A 842 -37.34 1.50 -14.06
C THR A 842 -36.98 0.02 -14.26
N SER A 843 -37.94 -0.86 -14.01
CA SER A 843 -37.91 -2.25 -14.44
C SER A 843 -38.77 -2.44 -15.68
N ARG A 844 -38.21 -2.98 -16.76
CA ARG A 844 -38.89 -3.15 -18.06
C ARG A 844 -39.77 -4.39 -18.14
N SER A 845 -39.47 -5.44 -17.35
CA SER A 845 -40.23 -6.71 -17.40
C SER A 845 -40.30 -7.49 -16.08
N GLY A 846 -39.42 -7.22 -15.13
CA GLY A 846 -39.27 -7.90 -13.86
C GLY A 846 -39.62 -7.00 -12.67
N ASP A 847 -39.05 -7.32 -11.51
CA ASP A 847 -39.31 -6.61 -10.27
C ASP A 847 -38.30 -5.49 -10.02
N ILE A 848 -38.66 -4.57 -9.12
CA ILE A 848 -37.71 -3.69 -8.43
C ILE A 848 -37.64 -4.18 -6.99
N THR A 849 -36.48 -4.64 -6.55
CA THR A 849 -36.24 -5.07 -5.16
C THR A 849 -35.13 -4.24 -4.54
N ALA A 850 -35.39 -3.66 -3.37
CA ALA A 850 -34.38 -2.91 -2.62
C ALA A 850 -34.39 -3.27 -1.14
N THR A 851 -33.26 -3.74 -0.62
CA THR A 851 -33.05 -4.10 0.78
C THR A 851 -32.07 -3.11 1.40
N HIS A 852 -32.40 -2.54 2.57
CA HIS A 852 -31.60 -1.53 3.27
C HIS A 852 -31.07 -0.43 2.32
N THR A 853 -31.95 0.18 1.54
CA THR A 853 -31.55 1.16 0.54
C THR A 853 -32.10 2.53 0.89
N ALA A 854 -31.25 3.54 0.85
CA ALA A 854 -31.63 4.94 1.01
C ALA A 854 -31.71 5.62 -0.36
N PHE A 855 -32.91 6.07 -0.73
CA PHE A 855 -33.16 6.94 -1.89
C PHE A 855 -33.47 8.34 -1.38
N THR A 856 -32.56 9.29 -1.56
CA THR A 856 -32.68 10.64 -1.00
C THR A 856 -32.50 11.72 -2.05
N SER A 857 -33.08 12.88 -1.78
CA SER A 857 -32.82 14.10 -2.54
C SER A 857 -32.38 15.20 -1.59
N LYS A 858 -31.12 15.13 -1.13
CA LYS A 858 -30.57 16.04 -0.11
C LYS A 858 -29.34 16.80 -0.60
N ASP A 859 -29.19 18.02 -0.10
CA ASP A 859 -27.97 18.82 -0.23
C ASP A 859 -26.89 18.37 0.77
N VAL A 860 -25.73 19.03 0.72
CA VAL A 860 -24.57 18.73 1.59
C VAL A 860 -24.80 19.02 3.08
N GLU A 861 -25.83 19.81 3.40
CA GLU A 861 -26.23 20.18 4.77
C GLU A 861 -27.28 19.19 5.32
N GLY A 862 -27.75 18.26 4.48
CA GLY A 862 -28.77 17.27 4.82
C GLY A 862 -30.21 17.76 4.63
N ASN A 863 -30.41 18.94 4.03
CA ASN A 863 -31.74 19.46 3.74
C ASN A 863 -32.29 18.84 2.45
N ARG A 864 -33.61 18.62 2.41
CA ARG A 864 -34.30 18.15 1.20
C ARG A 864 -34.19 19.20 0.09
N LEU A 865 -33.80 18.76 -1.10
CA LEU A 865 -33.73 19.57 -2.31
C LEU A 865 -35.13 19.97 -2.79
N LYS A 866 -35.28 21.23 -3.18
CA LYS A 866 -36.52 21.73 -3.74
C LYS A 866 -36.80 21.13 -5.13
N ASP A 867 -38.08 20.94 -5.45
CA ASP A 867 -38.59 20.38 -6.70
C ASP A 867 -38.03 18.97 -6.99
N SER A 868 -37.61 18.26 -5.94
CA SER A 868 -37.01 16.93 -6.05
C SER A 868 -38.05 15.84 -6.26
N SER A 869 -37.65 14.77 -6.94
CA SER A 869 -38.54 13.63 -7.19
C SER A 869 -37.85 12.29 -7.15
N ILE A 870 -38.57 11.28 -6.66
CA ILE A 870 -38.17 9.87 -6.75
C ILE A 870 -39.31 9.10 -7.42
N THR A 871 -39.00 8.38 -8.49
CA THR A 871 -39.95 7.62 -9.30
C THR A 871 -39.55 6.15 -9.35
N PHE A 872 -40.48 5.27 -9.01
CA PHE A 872 -40.36 3.83 -9.23
C PHE A 872 -41.37 3.40 -10.29
N ASP A 873 -40.87 2.87 -11.41
CA ASP A 873 -41.69 2.33 -12.50
C ASP A 873 -41.40 0.82 -12.64
N SER A 874 -42.22 -0.03 -11.99
CA SER A 874 -42.06 -1.49 -12.03
C SER A 874 -43.04 -2.14 -13.01
N ALA A 875 -42.51 -2.99 -13.91
CA ALA A 875 -43.30 -3.82 -14.80
C ALA A 875 -43.95 -5.03 -14.12
N LYS A 876 -43.50 -5.41 -12.92
CA LYS A 876 -44.12 -6.41 -12.04
C LYS A 876 -44.24 -5.86 -10.63
N ASP A 877 -43.47 -6.35 -9.66
CA ASP A 877 -43.63 -5.99 -8.25
C ASP A 877 -42.59 -4.94 -7.82
N LEU A 878 -42.92 -4.15 -6.79
CA LEU A 878 -41.99 -3.28 -6.07
C LEU A 878 -41.83 -3.81 -4.64
N ASN A 879 -40.61 -4.21 -4.26
CA ASN A 879 -40.31 -4.77 -2.94
C ASN A 879 -39.25 -3.93 -2.22
N LEU A 880 -39.63 -3.23 -1.16
CA LEU A 880 -38.73 -2.46 -0.30
C LEU A 880 -38.62 -3.15 1.06
N ASN A 881 -37.42 -3.65 1.38
CA ASN A 881 -37.14 -4.46 2.56
C ASN A 881 -36.15 -3.79 3.52
N ALA A 882 -36.25 -4.07 4.82
CA ALA A 882 -35.21 -3.69 5.77
C ALA A 882 -33.97 -4.60 5.69
N GLY A 883 -32.81 -4.04 5.98
CA GLY A 883 -31.60 -4.82 6.31
C GLY A 883 -31.65 -5.35 7.74
N GLN A 884 -30.86 -6.39 8.01
CA GLN A 884 -30.79 -7.03 9.32
C GLN A 884 -29.38 -6.98 9.88
N SER A 885 -29.23 -6.43 11.07
CA SER A 885 -28.01 -6.47 11.86
C SER A 885 -28.20 -7.36 13.09
N GLU A 886 -27.21 -8.19 13.38
CA GLU A 886 -27.23 -9.12 14.50
C GLU A 886 -25.98 -8.98 15.36
N TYR A 887 -26.17 -8.94 16.67
CA TYR A 887 -25.10 -8.95 17.67
C TYR A 887 -25.38 -10.04 18.70
N GLN A 888 -24.36 -10.85 19.00
CA GLN A 888 -24.40 -11.90 20.01
C GLN A 888 -23.17 -11.79 20.90
N MET A 889 -23.39 -11.84 22.22
CA MET A 889 -22.32 -11.85 23.22
C MET A 889 -22.58 -12.93 24.26
N GLN A 890 -21.56 -13.72 24.57
CA GLN A 890 -21.56 -14.64 25.70
C GLN A 890 -20.35 -14.37 26.60
N GLY A 891 -20.61 -13.98 27.83
CA GLY A 891 -19.61 -13.71 28.86
C GLY A 891 -19.72 -14.68 30.03
N LYS A 892 -18.59 -15.21 30.50
CA LYS A 892 -18.47 -15.99 31.74
C LYS A 892 -17.33 -15.42 32.55
N GLN A 893 -17.62 -15.00 33.77
CA GLN A 893 -16.63 -14.48 34.70
C GLN A 893 -16.70 -15.23 36.03
N GLN A 894 -15.53 -15.59 36.55
CA GLN A 894 -15.38 -16.17 37.88
C GLN A 894 -14.22 -15.46 38.55
N SER A 895 -14.43 -14.95 39.76
CA SER A 895 -13.34 -14.40 40.55
C SER A 895 -13.47 -14.82 42.01
N SER A 896 -12.33 -15.06 42.66
CA SER A 896 -12.26 -15.37 44.07
C SER A 896 -10.98 -14.78 44.64
N GLY A 897 -11.08 -13.90 45.62
CA GLY A 897 -9.87 -13.29 46.18
C GLY A 897 -10.11 -12.29 47.30
N VAL A 898 -9.02 -12.00 48.01
CA VAL A 898 -8.90 -10.93 49.00
C VAL A 898 -7.67 -10.11 48.62
N GLU A 899 -7.88 -8.86 48.19
CA GLU A 899 -6.85 -7.92 47.74
C GLU A 899 -7.03 -6.53 48.36
N ILE A 900 -5.93 -5.88 48.73
CA ILE A 900 -5.90 -4.50 49.22
C ILE A 900 -4.86 -3.74 48.39
N GLY A 901 -5.26 -2.68 47.71
CA GLY A 901 -4.42 -1.98 46.73
C GLY A 901 -4.74 -0.50 46.54
N THR A 902 -3.97 0.18 45.71
CA THR A 902 -4.24 1.53 45.23
C THR A 902 -4.18 1.55 43.71
N GLY A 903 -5.07 2.27 43.04
CA GLY A 903 -5.08 2.42 41.60
C GLY A 903 -5.08 3.87 41.15
N VAL A 904 -4.66 4.09 39.91
CA VAL A 904 -4.80 5.36 39.19
C VAL A 904 -5.50 5.04 37.88
N ALA A 905 -6.62 5.72 37.62
CA ALA A 905 -7.34 5.65 36.36
C ALA A 905 -7.23 7.01 35.65
N VAL A 906 -7.04 6.98 34.32
CA VAL A 906 -7.00 8.18 33.50
C VAL A 906 -8.09 8.06 32.43
N GLY A 907 -9.04 9.02 32.46
CA GLY A 907 -10.27 9.08 31.67
C GLY A 907 -11.10 10.30 32.09
N ALA A 908 -12.43 10.30 31.89
CA ALA A 908 -13.30 11.45 32.22
C ALA A 908 -13.25 11.91 33.70
N GLN A 909 -12.66 11.10 34.59
CA GLN A 909 -12.21 11.51 35.92
C GLN A 909 -10.84 10.88 36.20
N THR A 910 -9.81 11.72 36.37
CA THR A 910 -8.44 11.30 36.69
C THR A 910 -8.22 11.37 38.21
N GLY A 911 -7.78 10.29 38.85
CA GLY A 911 -7.54 10.30 40.30
C GLY A 911 -6.86 9.06 40.87
N TRP A 912 -6.21 9.24 42.02
CA TRP A 912 -5.63 8.19 42.87
C TRP A 912 -6.69 7.65 43.83
N TYR A 913 -6.92 6.34 43.83
CA TYR A 913 -7.87 5.68 44.73
C TYR A 913 -7.24 4.47 45.45
N VAL A 914 -7.58 4.27 46.72
CA VAL A 914 -7.26 3.06 47.50
C VAL A 914 -8.47 2.14 47.46
N TYR A 915 -8.28 0.84 47.14
CA TYR A 915 -9.35 -0.16 47.13
C TYR A 915 -9.00 -1.37 48.02
N ALA A 916 -9.98 -1.91 48.74
CA ALA A 916 -9.87 -3.19 49.44
C ALA A 916 -11.05 -4.08 49.01
N GLN A 917 -10.76 -5.22 48.38
CA GLN A 917 -11.73 -6.13 47.79
C GLN A 917 -11.59 -7.53 48.39
N ALA A 918 -12.63 -8.04 49.05
CA ALA A 918 -12.70 -9.42 49.52
C ALA A 918 -13.98 -10.05 48.99
N GLY A 919 -13.92 -11.10 48.17
CA GLY A 919 -15.12 -11.77 47.68
C GLY A 919 -14.96 -12.92 46.69
N PHE A 920 -16.04 -13.70 46.56
CA PHE A 920 -16.28 -14.68 45.51
C PHE A 920 -17.35 -14.12 44.57
N SER A 921 -17.13 -14.14 43.26
CA SER A 921 -18.14 -13.78 42.27
C SER A 921 -18.14 -14.74 41.10
N ASN A 922 -19.32 -15.09 40.63
CA ASN A 922 -19.54 -15.92 39.46
C ASN A 922 -20.66 -15.25 38.64
N GLY A 923 -20.31 -14.77 37.46
CA GLY A 923 -21.20 -14.09 36.51
C GLY A 923 -21.31 -14.88 35.21
N LYS A 924 -22.52 -15.00 34.70
CA LYS A 924 -22.78 -15.34 33.30
C LYS A 924 -23.60 -14.22 32.69
N GLN A 925 -23.25 -13.82 31.48
CA GLN A 925 -23.98 -12.82 30.71
C GLN A 925 -24.16 -13.36 29.29
N SER A 926 -25.35 -13.23 28.75
CA SER A 926 -25.66 -13.51 27.36
C SER A 926 -26.48 -12.35 26.82
N GLU A 927 -26.12 -11.83 25.66
CA GLU A 927 -26.88 -10.82 24.94
C GLU A 927 -27.09 -11.26 23.50
N HIS A 928 -28.30 -11.00 22.99
CA HIS A 928 -28.66 -11.18 21.59
C HIS A 928 -29.52 -9.99 21.15
N HIS A 929 -29.01 -9.27 20.16
CA HIS A 929 -29.69 -8.13 19.54
C HIS A 929 -29.90 -8.44 18.06
N LEU A 930 -31.15 -8.38 17.60
CA LEU A 930 -31.50 -8.37 16.18
C LEU A 930 -32.16 -7.02 15.91
N THR A 931 -31.54 -6.21 15.06
CA THR A 931 -32.07 -4.90 14.67
C THR A 931 -32.34 -4.84 13.18
N HIS A 932 -33.41 -4.13 12.81
CA HIS A 932 -33.79 -3.91 11.44
C HIS A 932 -33.50 -2.46 11.04
N GLN A 933 -32.92 -2.28 9.85
CA GLN A 933 -32.66 -0.97 9.26
C GLN A 933 -33.57 -0.80 8.05
N ASN A 934 -34.56 0.08 8.15
CA ASN A 934 -35.53 0.26 7.08
C ASN A 934 -34.87 0.79 5.80
N SER A 935 -35.42 0.42 4.65
CA SER A 935 -35.21 1.19 3.43
C SER A 935 -35.87 2.57 3.58
N GLN A 936 -35.19 3.62 3.12
CA GLN A 936 -35.58 5.01 3.37
C GLN A 936 -35.80 5.73 2.03
N ILE A 937 -36.89 6.48 1.92
CA ILE A 937 -37.17 7.36 0.78
C ILE A 937 -37.44 8.77 1.32
N ASP A 938 -36.72 9.79 0.84
CA ASP A 938 -36.89 11.19 1.27
C ASP A 938 -36.75 12.17 0.09
N THR A 939 -37.86 12.77 -0.35
CA THR A 939 -37.93 13.66 -1.53
C THR A 939 -39.14 14.62 -1.46
N GLU A 940 -39.26 15.60 -2.36
CA GLU A 940 -40.48 16.42 -2.42
C GLU A 940 -41.65 15.64 -3.05
N THR A 941 -41.44 14.97 -4.17
CA THR A 941 -42.47 14.19 -4.86
C THR A 941 -42.06 12.72 -5.02
N LEU A 942 -42.78 11.83 -4.37
CA LEU A 942 -42.62 10.38 -4.58
C LEU A 942 -43.69 9.88 -5.54
N THR A 943 -43.28 9.18 -6.60
CA THR A 943 -44.18 8.49 -7.55
C THR A 943 -43.88 7.00 -7.56
N ILE A 944 -44.90 6.17 -7.34
CA ILE A 944 -44.81 4.71 -7.40
C ILE A 944 -45.80 4.22 -8.45
N ASN A 945 -45.31 3.64 -9.54
CA ASN A 945 -46.12 3.00 -10.57
C ASN A 945 -45.72 1.52 -10.64
N THR A 946 -46.66 0.62 -10.38
CA THR A 946 -46.40 -0.83 -10.45
C THR A 946 -47.55 -1.56 -11.14
N GLN A 947 -47.20 -2.46 -12.07
CA GLN A 947 -48.19 -3.31 -12.75
C GLN A 947 -48.59 -4.54 -11.91
N GLY A 948 -47.84 -4.84 -10.84
CA GLY A 948 -48.11 -5.89 -9.86
C GLY A 948 -48.34 -5.30 -8.47
N ASN A 949 -47.78 -5.96 -7.45
CA ASN A 949 -47.90 -5.59 -6.05
C ASN A 949 -46.83 -4.57 -5.63
N ALA A 950 -47.08 -3.87 -4.53
CA ALA A 950 -46.08 -3.08 -3.82
C ALA A 950 -45.99 -3.54 -2.36
N THR A 951 -44.80 -3.96 -1.93
CA THR A 951 -44.53 -4.41 -0.57
C THR A 951 -43.48 -3.52 0.09
N LEU A 952 -43.83 -2.89 1.21
CA LEU A 952 -42.95 -2.08 2.06
C LEU A 952 -42.77 -2.80 3.40
N LYS A 953 -41.79 -3.70 3.48
CA LYS A 953 -41.52 -4.52 4.66
C LYS A 953 -40.27 -4.01 5.39
N GLY A 954 -40.46 -3.12 6.35
CA GLY A 954 -39.35 -2.35 6.91
C GLY A 954 -38.90 -1.25 5.93
N ALA A 955 -39.83 -0.40 5.51
CA ALA A 955 -39.55 0.70 4.62
C ALA A 955 -40.32 1.96 5.02
N THR A 956 -39.63 3.09 5.06
CA THR A 956 -40.16 4.39 5.44
C THR A 956 -40.03 5.35 4.26
N ALA A 957 -41.14 5.82 3.73
CA ALA A 957 -41.16 6.79 2.65
C ALA A 957 -41.76 8.11 3.13
N LYS A 958 -40.97 9.19 3.04
CA LYS A 958 -41.36 10.53 3.44
C LYS A 958 -41.28 11.46 2.23
N ALA A 959 -42.39 12.14 1.91
CA ALA A 959 -42.38 13.15 0.86
C ALA A 959 -43.37 14.27 1.12
N ASN A 960 -43.22 15.40 0.41
CA ASN A 960 -44.27 16.44 0.46
C ASN A 960 -45.55 15.94 -0.21
N ARG A 961 -45.41 15.29 -1.38
CA ARG A 961 -46.50 14.64 -2.12
C ARG A 961 -46.14 13.19 -2.45
N ILE A 962 -47.09 12.28 -2.28
CA ILE A 962 -46.96 10.88 -2.66
C ILE A 962 -48.05 10.54 -3.68
N ASN A 963 -47.67 10.05 -4.85
CA ASN A 963 -48.58 9.49 -5.85
C ASN A 963 -48.25 8.00 -6.03
N ALA A 964 -49.21 7.10 -5.83
CA ALA A 964 -49.00 5.67 -5.97
C ALA A 964 -50.12 5.02 -6.79
N GLU A 965 -49.78 4.50 -7.97
CA GLU A 965 -50.65 3.74 -8.86
C GLU A 965 -50.20 2.28 -8.86
N ILE A 966 -50.87 1.46 -8.06
CA ILE A 966 -50.53 0.05 -7.82
C ILE A 966 -51.65 -0.81 -8.42
N LYS A 967 -51.35 -1.56 -9.48
CA LYS A 967 -52.37 -2.41 -10.13
C LYS A 967 -52.72 -3.66 -9.33
N GLY A 968 -51.85 -4.11 -8.43
CA GLY A 968 -52.05 -5.20 -7.47
C GLY A 968 -52.35 -4.71 -6.06
N ASP A 969 -51.84 -5.43 -5.06
CA ASP A 969 -52.02 -5.14 -3.64
C ASP A 969 -50.88 -4.28 -3.09
N LEU A 970 -51.19 -3.42 -2.10
CA LEU A 970 -50.24 -2.66 -1.30
C LEU A 970 -50.14 -3.26 0.11
N THR A 971 -48.97 -3.80 0.47
CA THR A 971 -48.69 -4.30 1.82
C THR A 971 -47.61 -3.46 2.48
N ILE A 972 -47.87 -2.96 3.69
CA ILE A 972 -46.87 -2.25 4.50
C ILE A 972 -46.74 -2.93 5.85
N GLU A 973 -45.55 -3.41 6.18
CA GLU A 973 -45.25 -4.19 7.39
C GLU A 973 -44.07 -3.57 8.16
N SER A 974 -44.33 -3.13 9.39
CA SER A 974 -43.28 -2.75 10.33
C SER A 974 -42.62 -3.99 10.94
N LEU A 975 -41.31 -3.93 11.19
CA LEU A 975 -40.55 -5.04 11.79
C LEU A 975 -40.18 -4.72 13.24
N GLN A 976 -40.14 -5.75 14.08
CA GLN A 976 -39.72 -5.61 15.48
C GLN A 976 -38.25 -5.96 15.65
N ASP A 977 -37.53 -5.08 16.31
CA ASP A 977 -36.22 -5.38 16.86
C ASP A 977 -36.36 -6.26 18.10
N ILE A 978 -35.40 -7.15 18.28
CA ILE A 978 -35.35 -8.10 19.40
C ILE A 978 -34.09 -7.81 20.21
N HIS A 979 -34.28 -7.60 21.50
CA HIS A 979 -33.19 -7.45 22.47
C HIS A 979 -33.43 -8.42 23.62
N GLN A 980 -32.56 -9.42 23.72
CA GLN A 980 -32.56 -10.43 24.77
C GLN A 980 -31.26 -10.31 25.57
N SER A 981 -31.39 -10.13 26.88
CA SER A 981 -30.26 -10.06 27.80
C SER A 981 -30.55 -10.94 29.00
N GLU A 982 -29.67 -11.90 29.24
CA GLU A 982 -29.67 -12.73 30.42
C GLU A 982 -28.39 -12.50 31.21
N SER A 983 -28.53 -12.05 32.45
CA SER A 983 -27.43 -11.88 33.37
C SER A 983 -27.72 -12.65 34.65
N ASN A 984 -26.79 -13.51 35.04
CA ASN A 984 -26.86 -14.19 36.31
C ASN A 984 -25.53 -14.00 37.03
N SER A 985 -25.54 -13.12 38.02
CA SER A 985 -24.39 -12.81 38.83
C SER A 985 -24.68 -13.20 40.28
N ALA A 986 -23.85 -14.10 40.79
CA ALA A 986 -23.85 -14.50 42.19
C ALA A 986 -22.49 -14.11 42.77
N GLY A 987 -22.46 -13.09 43.60
CA GLY A 987 -21.24 -12.65 44.25
C GLY A 987 -21.44 -12.18 45.68
N PHE A 988 -20.50 -12.54 46.54
CA PHE A 988 -20.39 -12.03 47.89
C PHE A 988 -19.01 -11.38 48.00
N GLY A 989 -18.96 -10.05 48.03
CA GLY A 989 -17.70 -9.36 48.28
C GLY A 989 -17.79 -7.86 48.52
N GLY A 990 -17.01 -7.35 49.47
CA GLY A 990 -16.93 -5.91 49.79
C GLY A 990 -15.74 -5.27 49.07
N ARG A 991 -15.99 -4.21 48.28
CA ARG A 991 -14.94 -3.34 47.70
C ARG A 991 -15.01 -1.95 48.35
N LEU A 992 -14.18 -1.68 49.36
CA LEU A 992 -14.04 -0.34 49.97
C LEU A 992 -13.13 0.52 49.10
N GLN A 993 -13.58 1.67 48.61
CA GLN A 993 -12.84 2.57 47.72
C GLN A 993 -12.71 3.95 48.37
N GLY A 994 -11.52 4.57 48.37
CA GLY A 994 -11.31 5.93 48.87
C GLY A 994 -10.33 6.71 48.00
N ALA A 995 -10.73 7.88 47.48
CA ALA A 995 -9.91 8.77 46.66
C ALA A 995 -9.48 10.02 47.44
N ILE A 996 -8.34 10.63 47.09
CA ILE A 996 -7.96 11.96 47.59
C ILE A 996 -8.38 13.01 46.53
N GLY A 997 -9.61 13.51 46.66
CA GLY A 997 -10.28 14.44 45.73
C GLY A 997 -11.78 14.49 45.99
N SER A 998 -12.50 15.50 45.48
CA SER A 998 -13.89 15.81 45.85
C SER A 998 -14.94 14.79 45.35
N ALA A 999 -15.08 13.66 46.06
CA ALA A 999 -16.33 12.91 46.27
C ALA A 999 -16.06 11.69 47.19
N TRP A 1000 -16.83 11.52 48.26
CA TRP A 1000 -16.74 10.41 49.23
C TRP A 1000 -17.88 9.39 49.00
N GLY A 1001 -17.60 8.09 49.06
CA GLY A 1001 -18.62 7.04 49.10
C GLY A 1001 -18.04 5.64 49.36
N GLY A 1002 -18.36 5.03 50.50
CA GLY A 1002 -18.04 3.64 50.80
C GLY A 1002 -19.23 2.73 50.49
N SER A 1003 -19.02 1.69 49.67
CA SER A 1003 -20.05 0.70 49.34
C SER A 1003 -19.60 -0.72 49.71
N ALA A 1004 -20.24 -1.33 50.70
CA ALA A 1004 -20.30 -2.78 50.83
C ALA A 1004 -21.59 -3.26 50.16
N TYR A 1005 -21.50 -4.12 49.15
CA TYR A 1005 -22.67 -4.73 48.50
C TYR A 1005 -22.47 -6.24 48.41
N GLY A 1006 -23.39 -7.02 48.98
CA GLY A 1006 -23.62 -8.37 48.47
C GLY A 1006 -24.57 -8.24 47.29
N ASN A 1007 -24.29 -8.85 46.13
CA ASN A 1007 -25.19 -8.79 44.98
C ASN A 1007 -25.48 -10.22 44.50
N LEU A 1008 -26.68 -10.70 44.80
CA LEU A 1008 -27.35 -11.71 43.99
C LEU A 1008 -28.19 -10.93 42.99
N ALA A 1009 -27.70 -10.77 41.77
CA ALA A 1009 -28.41 -10.09 40.70
C ALA A 1009 -28.62 -11.06 39.55
N ARG A 1010 -29.88 -11.49 39.40
CA ARG A 1010 -30.38 -12.16 38.21
C ARG A 1010 -31.24 -11.16 37.46
N GLY A 1011 -30.80 -10.77 36.27
CA GLY A 1011 -31.52 -9.85 35.39
C GLY A 1011 -31.82 -10.54 34.08
N GLU A 1012 -33.08 -10.70 33.75
CA GLU A 1012 -33.55 -11.15 32.45
C GLU A 1012 -34.34 -10.01 31.81
N ALA A 1013 -33.95 -9.59 30.61
CA ALA A 1013 -34.62 -8.54 29.86
C ALA A 1013 -34.89 -9.04 28.45
N ASN A 1014 -36.17 -9.11 28.08
CA ASN A 1014 -36.62 -9.44 26.74
C ASN A 1014 -37.51 -8.31 26.23
N ARG A 1015 -37.08 -7.69 25.13
CA ARG A 1015 -37.79 -6.59 24.48
C ARG A 1015 -37.97 -6.93 23.00
N LYS A 1016 -39.22 -6.87 22.55
CA LYS A 1016 -39.60 -6.88 21.13
C LYS A 1016 -40.31 -5.58 20.83
N GLN A 1017 -39.73 -4.76 19.97
CA GLN A 1017 -40.30 -3.46 19.68
C GLN A 1017 -40.07 -3.02 18.24
N VAL A 1018 -41.08 -2.44 17.61
CA VAL A 1018 -40.90 -1.64 16.39
C VAL A 1018 -40.14 -0.36 16.75
N THR A 1019 -38.89 -0.23 16.29
CA THR A 1019 -38.05 0.96 16.47
C THR A 1019 -38.21 1.94 15.30
N GLN A 1020 -38.36 1.43 14.09
CA GLN A 1020 -38.64 2.19 12.87
C GLN A 1020 -39.98 1.75 12.25
N GLN A 1021 -40.97 2.66 12.24
CA GLN A 1021 -42.28 2.37 11.66
C GLN A 1021 -42.22 2.41 10.12
N SER A 1022 -42.73 1.37 9.48
CA SER A 1022 -42.92 1.36 8.02
C SER A 1022 -44.15 2.16 7.63
N GLY A 1023 -44.07 2.88 6.51
CA GLY A 1023 -45.17 3.72 6.10
C GLY A 1023 -44.90 4.68 4.95
N LEU A 1024 -46.00 5.26 4.47
CA LEU A 1024 -46.03 6.35 3.51
C LEU A 1024 -46.46 7.63 4.24
N PHE A 1025 -45.55 8.60 4.36
CA PHE A 1025 -45.73 9.83 5.11
C PHE A 1025 -45.67 11.04 4.18
N ALA A 1026 -46.83 11.57 3.82
CA ALA A 1026 -46.97 12.78 3.03
C ALA A 1026 -46.99 14.05 3.92
N GLU A 1027 -46.58 15.20 3.40
CA GLU A 1027 -46.70 16.49 4.08
C GLU A 1027 -47.86 17.28 3.45
N GLU A 1028 -47.68 18.57 3.16
CA GLU A 1028 -48.74 19.48 2.69
C GLU A 1028 -49.30 19.10 1.31
N GLY A 1029 -48.50 18.43 0.48
CA GLY A 1029 -48.89 17.95 -0.85
C GLY A 1029 -49.79 16.70 -0.85
N GLY A 1030 -49.93 16.04 0.30
CA GLY A 1030 -50.81 14.90 0.55
C GLY A 1030 -50.47 13.61 -0.21
N TYR A 1031 -51.19 12.52 0.09
CA TYR A 1031 -51.02 11.23 -0.58
C TYR A 1031 -52.17 10.94 -1.55
N HIS A 1032 -51.88 10.32 -2.69
CA HIS A 1032 -52.85 9.94 -3.72
C HIS A 1032 -52.54 8.50 -4.10
N ILE A 1033 -53.23 7.55 -3.47
CA ILE A 1033 -52.90 6.13 -3.55
C ILE A 1033 -54.09 5.38 -4.15
N ASN A 1034 -53.83 4.62 -5.21
CA ASN A 1034 -54.77 3.73 -5.86
C ASN A 1034 -54.20 2.30 -5.85
N ALA A 1035 -54.86 1.36 -5.18
CA ALA A 1035 -54.43 -0.04 -5.06
C ALA A 1035 -55.62 -1.00 -4.93
N ASN A 1036 -55.51 -2.26 -5.38
CA ASN A 1036 -56.62 -3.22 -5.27
C ASN A 1036 -57.02 -3.46 -3.81
N ASN A 1037 -56.07 -3.92 -2.99
CA ASN A 1037 -56.23 -4.07 -1.55
C ASN A 1037 -55.05 -3.41 -0.83
N VAL A 1038 -55.30 -2.88 0.37
CA VAL A 1038 -54.29 -2.25 1.23
C VAL A 1038 -54.24 -2.99 2.57
N GLU A 1039 -53.06 -3.50 2.93
CA GLU A 1039 -52.81 -4.16 4.20
C GLU A 1039 -51.74 -3.42 5.00
N LEU A 1040 -52.09 -3.00 6.23
CA LEU A 1040 -51.19 -2.29 7.16
C LEU A 1040 -50.91 -3.16 8.39
N ILE A 1041 -49.66 -3.56 8.60
CA ILE A 1041 -49.24 -4.38 9.75
C ILE A 1041 -48.29 -3.55 10.62
N GLY A 1042 -48.80 -2.97 11.71
CA GLY A 1042 -48.07 -2.02 12.55
C GLY A 1042 -47.53 -0.80 11.80
N ALA A 1043 -48.11 -0.51 10.63
CA ALA A 1043 -47.65 0.46 9.65
C ALA A 1043 -48.64 1.62 9.49
N ALA A 1044 -48.21 2.69 8.86
CA ALA A 1044 -49.03 3.90 8.68
C ALA A 1044 -49.01 4.44 7.25
N ILE A 1045 -50.15 4.99 6.82
CA ILE A 1045 -50.26 5.94 5.72
C ILE A 1045 -50.78 7.23 6.34
N ALA A 1046 -50.01 8.30 6.28
CA ALA A 1046 -50.33 9.55 6.98
C ALA A 1046 -50.00 10.78 6.13
N SER A 1047 -50.72 11.88 6.38
CA SER A 1047 -50.46 13.20 5.80
C SER A 1047 -50.66 14.31 6.82
N SER A 1048 -49.91 15.41 6.70
CA SER A 1048 -50.20 16.67 7.41
C SER A 1048 -51.38 17.45 6.82
N ASN A 1049 -51.77 17.16 5.57
CA ASN A 1049 -52.88 17.80 4.87
C ASN A 1049 -53.95 16.77 4.44
N PRO A 1050 -54.95 16.52 5.30
CA PRO A 1050 -56.00 15.53 5.02
C PRO A 1050 -56.92 15.95 3.86
N GLU A 1051 -57.06 17.25 3.56
CA GLU A 1051 -57.92 17.73 2.46
C GLU A 1051 -57.33 17.41 1.07
N ASN A 1052 -56.02 17.18 1.01
CA ASN A 1052 -55.28 16.86 -0.21
C ASN A 1052 -54.81 15.40 -0.23
N SER A 1053 -55.49 14.52 0.53
CA SER A 1053 -55.11 13.13 0.68
C SER A 1053 -56.25 12.18 0.33
N GLU A 1054 -56.02 11.27 -0.62
CA GLU A 1054 -56.98 10.30 -1.13
C GLU A 1054 -56.38 8.89 -1.17
N LEU A 1055 -57.14 7.93 -0.63
CA LEU A 1055 -56.85 6.50 -0.71
C LEU A 1055 -58.02 5.77 -1.39
N ALA A 1056 -57.80 5.32 -2.62
CA ALA A 1056 -58.74 4.51 -3.39
C ALA A 1056 -58.34 3.02 -3.32
N THR A 1057 -59.21 2.20 -2.73
CA THR A 1057 -59.00 0.74 -2.64
C THR A 1057 -60.30 -0.04 -2.51
N ASN A 1058 -60.30 -1.32 -2.92
CA ASN A 1058 -61.44 -2.21 -2.73
C ASN A 1058 -61.55 -2.69 -1.28
N LYS A 1059 -60.41 -2.84 -0.58
CA LYS A 1059 -60.36 -3.32 0.80
C LYS A 1059 -59.17 -2.73 1.53
N LEU A 1060 -59.42 -2.14 2.70
CA LEU A 1060 -58.41 -1.74 3.67
C LEU A 1060 -58.46 -2.68 4.88
N SER A 1061 -57.35 -3.35 5.19
CA SER A 1061 -57.17 -4.15 6.40
C SER A 1061 -55.99 -3.64 7.21
N PHE A 1062 -56.13 -3.63 8.53
CA PHE A 1062 -55.06 -3.25 9.45
C PHE A 1062 -54.90 -4.29 10.56
N ARG A 1063 -53.67 -4.49 11.02
CA ARG A 1063 -53.31 -5.35 12.14
C ARG A 1063 -52.24 -4.65 12.98
N ASP A 1064 -52.49 -4.53 14.27
CA ASP A 1064 -51.51 -3.93 15.19
C ASP A 1064 -50.34 -4.90 15.47
N ILE A 1065 -49.18 -4.32 15.79
CA ILE A 1065 -48.02 -5.04 16.32
C ILE A 1065 -47.88 -4.66 17.80
N GLU A 1066 -48.03 -5.63 18.68
CA GLU A 1066 -47.84 -5.40 20.12
C GLU A 1066 -46.35 -5.40 20.46
N ASN A 1067 -45.85 -4.26 20.96
CA ASN A 1067 -44.53 -4.18 21.55
C ASN A 1067 -44.54 -4.84 22.93
N GLN A 1068 -43.57 -5.70 23.18
CA GLN A 1068 -43.44 -6.45 24.42
C GLN A 1068 -42.14 -6.03 25.09
N SER A 1069 -42.21 -5.66 26.36
CA SER A 1069 -41.03 -5.43 27.19
C SER A 1069 -41.25 -6.10 28.53
N ARG A 1070 -40.47 -7.13 28.80
CA ARG A 1070 -40.44 -7.81 30.09
C ARG A 1070 -39.02 -7.72 30.63
N SER A 1071 -38.87 -7.06 31.77
CA SER A 1071 -37.63 -7.04 32.53
C SER A 1071 -37.90 -7.62 33.91
N GLU A 1072 -37.28 -8.74 34.23
CA GLU A 1072 -37.30 -9.35 35.54
C GLU A 1072 -35.90 -9.19 36.14
N ALA A 1073 -35.78 -8.25 37.07
CA ALA A 1073 -34.56 -8.02 37.83
C ALA A 1073 -34.79 -8.43 39.28
N LEU A 1074 -34.18 -9.54 39.68
CA LEU A 1074 -34.07 -9.93 41.08
C LEU A 1074 -32.68 -9.53 41.57
N SER A 1075 -32.60 -8.37 42.22
CA SER A 1075 -31.42 -7.94 42.94
C SER A 1075 -31.66 -8.07 44.45
N ALA A 1076 -31.01 -9.02 45.11
CA ALA A 1076 -30.91 -9.06 46.56
C ALA A 1076 -29.58 -8.46 46.97
N GLY A 1077 -29.64 -7.23 47.50
CA GLY A 1077 -28.50 -6.48 47.99
C GLY A 1077 -28.54 -6.27 49.49
N VAL A 1078 -27.52 -6.70 50.22
CA VAL A 1078 -27.31 -6.29 51.63
C VAL A 1078 -26.26 -5.19 51.63
N SER A 1079 -26.69 -3.93 51.74
CA SER A 1079 -25.79 -2.78 51.88
C SER A 1079 -25.95 -2.16 53.27
N ALA A 1080 -24.90 -2.21 54.08
CA ALA A 1080 -24.83 -1.50 55.35
C ALA A 1080 -24.03 -0.20 55.16
N SER A 1081 -24.71 0.94 55.13
CA SER A 1081 -24.08 2.27 55.12
C SER A 1081 -24.12 2.88 56.52
N VAL A 1082 -22.96 3.17 57.11
CA VAL A 1082 -22.87 3.94 58.35
C VAL A 1082 -22.46 5.37 58.00
N SER A 1083 -23.39 6.31 58.09
CA SER A 1083 -23.10 7.75 58.00
C SER A 1083 -22.80 8.30 59.40
N LEU A 1084 -21.53 8.60 59.70
CA LEU A 1084 -21.13 9.32 60.91
C LEU A 1084 -21.11 10.82 60.61
N ASN A 1085 -22.26 11.50 60.80
CA ASN A 1085 -22.28 12.95 60.92
C ASN A 1085 -21.81 13.33 62.33
N LYS A 1086 -20.68 14.03 62.44
CA LYS A 1086 -20.30 14.73 63.68
C LYS A 1086 -20.35 16.22 63.41
N ALA A 1087 -21.45 16.85 63.79
CA ALA A 1087 -21.53 18.30 63.98
C ALA A 1087 -20.75 18.67 65.25
N ALA A 1088 -19.90 19.70 65.14
CA ALA A 1088 -19.50 20.57 66.24
C ALA A 1088 -18.99 21.87 65.63
N ASP A 1089 -19.43 22.98 66.23
CA ASP A 1089 -19.39 24.38 65.77
C ASP A 1089 -18.08 24.91 65.17
#